data_AF-A0A9R1BID8-F1
#
_entry.id   AF-A0A9R1BID8-F1
#
_cell.length_a   1.000
_cell.length_b   1.000
_cell.length_c   1.000
_cell.angle_alpha   90.00
_cell.angle_beta   90.00
_cell.angle_gamma   90.00
#
_symmetry.space_group_name_H-M   'P 1'
#
loop_
_entity.id
_entity.type
_entity.pdbx_description
1 polymer ?
#
loop_
_entity_poly.entity_id
_entity_poly.type
_entity_poly.pdbx_seq_one_letter_code
_entity_poly.pdbx_strand_id
1 'polypeptide(L)'
;MASGSTCSGSVPLGRRGLVSCAHSLDCRADDAPPLPPDLEKVVYELIVGFYDQAFDRLPCERIPGLLDLLATGGCGTCLGLLDPVSNIILNTLALLPQGAAAAASTAPPATKKSKRLVRNDWHEIANRSCQSLLAFLMVYFGCLEKEQAARYLYWADANLSLAVMLIQHDLYVEGEEAVLDPESDRTQAALEWAATMAGHPSPGVLTQLMSSRLKEDDFHLLEKLLFSAADGPLTVADVGAINRILRMMMSPPCVATISRKGPILHVRKNLDAVWSTTPSTTEDTATALCWDGKPISSLQCGLSDKLQRCLGRADGLEQYLKKTPCSVDACDYLQTLKMRLHGMIHNFCIKALKLLPTPSGSLMCGFLMAGHCYGSMDPVSNIIVNSIWYNFLGGPLPASEGSKIEQYNDILDPLSLLRTQVHSLKGLMELATFAGPQFSTEACALELLCGTKCDIVDMLQSSLKMIKKNHFHEAAKAAGHPLPLQLGELHRLLVVFPEQRSVLLSFMTKARTDGTVLRLDDMTLHIRRMWSRYSKVRVGCYEQAPDLFPESRRLVSSMRSQYEEGRSWFRSKIEQVLKDYTTQHFWEPQYKLDIICGVEEINQSCPPSGKMCYRVNFTATSDLQLQRTLFFAEFLFSGGPRPETCCPLPYEYAAVATLACLPQGKSCIQMTPNTSRTISPMTVPATWMTC
;
A
#
# COMPACT_ATOMS: atom_id res chain seq x y z
N MET A 1 7.95 48.79 13.88
CA MET A 1 7.93 48.39 12.46
C MET A 1 7.65 46.91 12.42
N ALA A 2 6.39 46.56 12.22
CA ALA A 2 5.91 45.19 12.09
C ALA A 2 5.50 45.01 10.61
N SER A 3 6.21 44.16 9.88
CA SER A 3 5.85 43.79 8.51
C SER A 3 4.98 42.54 8.57
N GLY A 4 3.67 42.74 8.39
CA GLY A 4 2.72 41.65 8.19
C GLY A 4 2.98 40.96 6.86
N SER A 5 3.13 39.64 6.89
CA SER A 5 3.10 38.81 5.68
C SER A 5 1.66 38.67 5.22
N THR A 6 1.28 39.50 4.27
CA THR A 6 0.09 39.31 3.43
C THR A 6 0.16 37.94 2.76
N CYS A 7 -0.89 37.13 2.93
CA CYS A 7 -1.15 35.95 2.09
C CYS A 7 -1.08 36.38 0.62
N SER A 8 -0.01 35.99 -0.07
CA SER A 8 0.09 36.10 -1.51
C SER A 8 -0.88 35.11 -2.14
N GLY A 9 -1.60 35.58 -3.17
CA GLY A 9 -2.74 34.93 -3.78
C GLY A 9 -2.54 33.46 -4.12
N SER A 10 -3.58 32.68 -3.81
CA SER A 10 -3.82 31.35 -4.33
C SER A 10 -3.79 31.40 -5.86
N VAL A 11 -2.73 30.87 -6.45
CA VAL A 11 -2.78 30.29 -7.79
C VAL A 11 -3.93 29.27 -7.76
N PRO A 12 -4.82 29.22 -8.77
CA PRO A 12 -5.82 28.17 -8.81
C PRO A 12 -5.07 26.84 -8.78
N LEU A 13 -5.29 26.02 -7.76
CA LEU A 13 -4.86 24.62 -7.76
C LEU A 13 -5.30 24.05 -9.11
N GLY A 14 -4.33 23.66 -9.96
CA GLY A 14 -4.63 22.99 -11.22
C GLY A 14 -5.61 21.85 -10.93
N ARG A 15 -6.65 21.71 -11.77
CA ARG A 15 -7.72 20.74 -11.53
C ARG A 15 -7.12 19.33 -11.55
N ARG A 16 -7.16 18.63 -10.43
CA ARG A 16 -6.62 17.28 -10.27
C ARG A 16 -7.59 16.22 -10.76
N GLY A 17 -7.07 15.04 -11.06
CA GLY A 17 -7.88 13.90 -11.45
C GLY A 17 -8.35 13.95 -12.90
N LEU A 18 -7.86 14.90 -13.71
CA LEU A 18 -8.23 15.00 -15.13
C LEU A 18 -7.86 13.73 -15.89
N VAL A 19 -6.69 13.16 -15.64
CA VAL A 19 -6.21 11.94 -16.31
C VAL A 19 -7.08 10.73 -15.94
N SER A 20 -7.48 10.64 -14.66
CA SER A 20 -8.39 9.60 -14.17
C SER A 20 -9.83 9.78 -14.70
N CYS A 21 -10.38 11.01 -14.66
CA CYS A 21 -11.76 11.32 -15.05
C CYS A 21 -11.99 11.40 -16.57
N ALA A 22 -10.98 11.79 -17.37
CA ALA A 22 -11.12 12.07 -18.81
C ALA A 22 -11.66 10.90 -19.64
N HIS A 23 -11.64 9.68 -19.08
CA HIS A 23 -12.11 8.46 -19.73
C HIS A 23 -13.00 7.59 -18.81
N SER A 24 -13.59 8.18 -17.77
CA SER A 24 -14.67 7.51 -17.06
C SER A 24 -15.93 7.58 -17.92
N LEU A 25 -16.57 6.41 -18.16
CA LEU A 25 -17.76 6.28 -19.00
C LEU A 25 -18.91 7.16 -18.48
N ASP A 26 -18.96 7.37 -17.17
CA ASP A 26 -19.99 8.14 -16.47
C ASP A 26 -19.80 9.65 -16.59
N CYS A 27 -18.67 10.11 -17.14
CA CYS A 27 -18.25 11.51 -17.15
C CYS A 27 -18.12 12.12 -18.54
N ARG A 28 -18.38 11.36 -19.60
CA ARG A 28 -18.06 11.76 -20.98
C ARG A 28 -19.27 12.30 -21.72
N ALA A 29 -19.12 13.48 -22.33
CA ALA A 29 -20.14 14.05 -23.20
C ALA A 29 -20.28 13.27 -24.52
N ASP A 30 -21.52 13.18 -25.03
CA ASP A 30 -21.85 12.46 -26.28
C ASP A 30 -21.07 12.98 -27.51
N ASP A 31 -20.58 14.23 -27.47
CA ASP A 31 -19.82 14.89 -28.53
C ASP A 31 -18.29 14.69 -28.44
N ALA A 32 -17.78 13.96 -27.44
CA ALA A 32 -16.34 13.77 -27.24
C ALA A 32 -15.72 12.77 -28.26
N PRO A 33 -14.46 12.98 -28.73
CA PRO A 33 -13.82 12.17 -29.78
C PRO A 33 -13.84 10.67 -29.48
N PRO A 34 -14.27 9.79 -30.42
CA PRO A 34 -14.44 8.35 -30.16
C PRO A 34 -13.15 7.75 -29.60
N LEU A 35 -13.27 7.05 -28.47
CA LEU A 35 -12.15 6.36 -27.85
C LEU A 35 -12.22 4.87 -28.18
N PRO A 36 -11.07 4.19 -28.22
CA PRO A 36 -11.04 2.73 -28.24
C PRO A 36 -11.82 2.20 -27.03
N PRO A 37 -12.74 1.23 -27.21
CA PRO A 37 -13.57 0.71 -26.14
C PRO A 37 -12.77 -0.05 -25.07
N ASP A 38 -11.51 -0.40 -25.38
CA ASP A 38 -10.63 -1.18 -24.52
C ASP A 38 -9.23 -0.54 -24.50
N LEU A 39 -8.97 0.31 -23.50
CA LEU A 39 -7.67 0.99 -23.33
C LEU A 39 -6.55 0.00 -22.96
N GLU A 40 -6.88 -1.09 -22.27
CA GLU A 40 -5.91 -2.15 -21.99
C GLU A 40 -5.41 -2.76 -23.30
N LYS A 41 -6.32 -3.02 -24.25
CA LYS A 41 -5.95 -3.48 -25.60
C LYS A 41 -5.09 -2.47 -26.35
N VAL A 42 -5.33 -1.17 -26.21
CA VAL A 42 -4.49 -0.13 -26.85
C VAL A 42 -3.08 -0.12 -26.25
N VAL A 43 -2.97 -0.18 -24.92
CA VAL A 43 -1.67 -0.28 -24.24
C VAL A 43 -0.93 -1.54 -24.67
N TYR A 44 -1.65 -2.65 -24.77
CA TYR A 44 -1.12 -3.90 -25.31
C TYR A 44 -0.61 -3.76 -26.75
N GLU A 45 -1.36 -3.11 -27.66
CA GLU A 45 -0.93 -2.88 -29.05
C GLU A 45 0.31 -1.97 -29.12
N LEU A 46 0.41 -0.96 -28.24
CA LEU A 46 1.62 -0.14 -28.09
C LEU A 46 2.83 -1.00 -27.68
N ILE A 47 2.65 -1.89 -26.70
CA ILE A 47 3.70 -2.78 -26.21
C ILE A 47 4.18 -3.74 -27.32
N VAL A 48 3.28 -4.28 -28.15
CA VAL A 48 3.67 -5.08 -29.32
C VAL A 48 4.62 -4.29 -30.23
N GLY A 49 4.34 -3.00 -30.47
CA GLY A 49 5.23 -2.12 -31.22
C GLY A 49 6.59 -1.91 -30.57
N PHE A 50 6.68 -1.89 -29.23
CA PHE A 50 7.96 -1.81 -28.52
C PHE A 50 8.79 -3.09 -28.64
N TYR A 51 8.17 -4.26 -28.71
CA TYR A 51 8.87 -5.51 -29.01
C TYR A 51 9.48 -5.52 -30.42
N ASP A 52 8.77 -4.97 -31.41
CA ASP A 52 9.33 -4.80 -32.76
C ASP A 52 10.56 -3.88 -32.75
N GLN A 53 10.49 -2.76 -32.04
CA GLN A 53 11.62 -1.83 -31.89
C GLN A 53 12.81 -2.50 -31.18
N ALA A 54 12.56 -3.21 -30.08
CA ALA A 54 13.62 -3.94 -29.37
C ALA A 54 14.25 -5.04 -30.24
N PHE A 55 13.44 -5.75 -31.03
CA PHE A 55 13.91 -6.78 -31.95
C PHE A 55 14.78 -6.19 -33.07
N ASP A 56 14.37 -5.09 -33.70
CA ASP A 56 15.16 -4.44 -34.74
C ASP A 56 16.46 -3.82 -34.17
N ARG A 57 16.49 -3.50 -32.87
CA ARG A 57 17.70 -3.05 -32.18
C ARG A 57 18.64 -4.20 -31.78
N LEU A 58 18.12 -5.37 -31.41
CA LEU A 58 18.94 -6.49 -30.93
C LEU A 58 19.53 -7.31 -32.09
N PRO A 59 20.81 -7.74 -32.01
CA PRO A 59 21.43 -8.57 -33.04
C PRO A 59 21.00 -10.05 -32.92
N CYS A 60 19.70 -10.33 -32.92
CA CYS A 60 19.10 -11.66 -32.72
C CYS A 60 19.54 -12.69 -33.78
N GLU A 61 19.88 -12.25 -35.00
CA GLU A 61 20.41 -13.14 -36.04
C GLU A 61 21.85 -13.60 -35.77
N ARG A 62 22.60 -12.83 -34.96
CA ARG A 62 24.02 -13.07 -34.68
C ARG A 62 24.22 -13.82 -33.37
N ILE A 63 23.38 -13.59 -32.35
CA ILE A 63 23.54 -14.18 -31.02
C ILE A 63 22.53 -15.32 -30.81
N PRO A 64 22.97 -16.59 -30.78
CA PRO A 64 22.08 -17.72 -30.53
C PRO A 64 21.33 -17.61 -29.20
N GLY A 65 20.05 -17.97 -29.18
CA GLY A 65 19.20 -17.95 -27.98
C GLY A 65 18.69 -16.57 -27.56
N LEU A 66 19.19 -15.47 -28.15
CA LEU A 66 18.74 -14.11 -27.82
C LEU A 66 17.27 -13.89 -28.21
N LEU A 67 16.86 -14.42 -29.37
CA LEU A 67 15.46 -14.37 -29.79
C LEU A 67 14.54 -15.15 -28.86
N ASP A 68 15.00 -16.32 -28.39
CA ASP A 68 14.21 -17.15 -27.48
C ASP A 68 14.07 -16.47 -26.11
N LEU A 69 15.11 -15.77 -25.62
CA LEU A 69 15.02 -14.92 -24.43
C LEU A 69 14.08 -13.72 -24.62
N LEU A 70 14.04 -13.13 -25.81
CA LEU A 70 13.14 -12.01 -26.09
C LEU A 70 11.67 -12.46 -26.13
N ALA A 71 11.39 -13.62 -26.74
CA ALA A 71 10.04 -14.12 -26.97
C ALA A 71 9.48 -15.03 -25.87
N THR A 72 10.32 -15.76 -25.14
CA THR A 72 9.89 -16.91 -24.33
C THR A 72 10.01 -16.65 -22.82
N GLY A 73 9.03 -17.16 -22.06
CA GLY A 73 9.20 -17.45 -20.63
C GLY A 73 9.25 -16.24 -19.70
N GLY A 74 8.80 -15.06 -20.12
CA GLY A 74 8.80 -13.87 -19.25
C GLY A 74 10.19 -13.26 -19.05
N CYS A 75 11.15 -13.51 -19.93
CA CYS A 75 12.53 -13.01 -19.81
C CYS A 75 12.67 -11.57 -20.33
N GLY A 76 12.18 -11.27 -21.52
CA GLY A 76 12.23 -9.92 -22.12
C GLY A 76 11.03 -9.04 -21.79
N THR A 77 10.59 -8.95 -20.53
CA THR A 77 9.39 -8.17 -20.18
C THR A 77 9.59 -6.66 -20.36
N CYS A 78 8.51 -5.92 -20.63
CA CYS A 78 8.51 -4.45 -20.68
C CYS A 78 8.52 -3.78 -19.27
N LEU A 79 8.56 -4.58 -18.20
CA LEU A 79 8.50 -4.11 -16.82
C LEU A 79 9.84 -3.51 -16.38
N GLY A 80 9.81 -2.27 -15.88
CA GLY A 80 10.99 -1.62 -15.32
C GLY A 80 10.81 -0.10 -15.19
N LEU A 81 11.86 0.56 -14.71
CA LEU A 81 11.85 2.00 -14.41
C LEU A 81 12.43 2.87 -15.55
N LEU A 82 12.76 2.27 -16.70
CA LEU A 82 13.20 2.97 -17.91
C LEU A 82 12.07 3.08 -18.95
N ASP A 83 12.40 3.57 -20.14
CA ASP A 83 11.48 3.52 -21.26
C ASP A 83 11.16 2.08 -21.68
N PRO A 84 9.97 1.84 -22.26
CA PRO A 84 9.52 0.51 -22.64
C PRO A 84 10.54 -0.32 -23.43
N VAL A 85 11.22 0.28 -24.42
CA VAL A 85 12.17 -0.43 -25.28
C VAL A 85 13.44 -0.79 -24.52
N SER A 86 13.99 0.15 -23.74
CA SER A 86 15.16 -0.09 -22.90
C SER A 86 14.90 -1.16 -21.84
N ASN A 87 13.71 -1.20 -21.23
CA ASN A 87 13.33 -2.27 -20.29
C ASN A 87 13.33 -3.64 -20.97
N ILE A 88 12.73 -3.76 -22.16
CA ILE A 88 12.71 -5.03 -22.92
C ILE A 88 14.14 -5.49 -23.22
N ILE A 89 15.01 -4.58 -23.69
CA ILE A 89 16.41 -4.89 -24.00
C ILE A 89 17.16 -5.34 -22.75
N LEU A 90 17.11 -4.56 -21.66
CA LEU A 90 17.87 -4.87 -20.45
C LEU A 90 17.40 -6.15 -19.77
N ASN A 91 16.08 -6.37 -19.67
CA ASN A 91 15.53 -7.60 -19.09
C ASN A 91 15.94 -8.83 -19.90
N THR A 92 15.94 -8.73 -21.23
CA THR A 92 16.44 -9.79 -22.13
C THR A 92 17.93 -10.06 -21.88
N LEU A 93 18.75 -9.01 -21.79
CA LEU A 93 20.20 -9.13 -21.63
C LEU A 93 20.64 -9.56 -20.23
N ALA A 94 19.87 -9.25 -19.19
CA ALA A 94 20.15 -9.66 -17.81
C ALA A 94 20.16 -11.18 -17.65
N LEU A 95 19.37 -11.89 -18.46
CA LEU A 95 19.28 -13.35 -18.46
C LEU A 95 20.20 -14.02 -19.50
N LEU A 96 20.87 -13.24 -20.37
CA LEU A 96 21.76 -13.77 -21.39
C LEU A 96 23.01 -14.43 -20.76
N PRO A 97 23.31 -15.72 -21.05
CA PRO A 97 24.46 -16.41 -20.48
C PRO A 97 25.79 -15.70 -20.72
N GLN A 98 26.72 -15.82 -19.76
CA GLN A 98 28.03 -15.21 -19.88
C GLN A 98 28.79 -15.80 -21.08
N GLY A 99 29.41 -14.93 -21.88
CA GLY A 99 30.18 -15.34 -23.05
C GLY A 99 29.35 -15.67 -24.29
N ALA A 100 28.00 -15.61 -24.24
CA ALA A 100 27.15 -15.86 -25.41
C ALA A 100 27.46 -14.91 -26.59
N ALA A 101 27.69 -13.62 -26.32
CA ALA A 101 28.10 -12.65 -27.33
C ALA A 101 29.51 -12.91 -27.90
N ALA A 102 30.44 -13.40 -27.07
CA ALA A 102 31.78 -13.76 -27.51
C ALA A 102 31.77 -15.03 -28.39
N ALA A 103 30.98 -16.03 -28.00
CA ALA A 103 30.78 -17.26 -28.76
C ALA A 103 30.04 -17.01 -30.10
N ALA A 104 29.11 -16.06 -30.13
CA ALA A 104 28.43 -15.61 -31.34
C ALA A 104 29.37 -14.99 -32.38
N SER A 105 30.49 -14.38 -31.94
CA SER A 105 31.45 -13.76 -32.85
C SER A 105 32.28 -14.77 -33.66
N THR A 106 32.29 -16.05 -33.24
CA THR A 106 33.03 -17.14 -33.91
C THR A 106 32.11 -18.16 -34.60
N ALA A 107 30.80 -18.06 -34.40
CA ALA A 107 29.80 -18.99 -34.94
C ALA A 107 29.25 -18.54 -36.31
N PRO A 108 28.84 -19.49 -37.18
CA PRO A 108 28.12 -19.16 -38.42
C PRO A 108 26.76 -18.50 -38.13
N PRO A 109 26.28 -17.59 -38.99
CA PRO A 109 25.02 -16.89 -38.79
C PRO A 109 23.83 -17.87 -38.70
N ALA A 110 22.92 -17.61 -37.77
CA ALA A 110 21.74 -18.46 -37.58
C ALA A 110 20.83 -18.44 -38.82
N THR A 111 20.09 -19.53 -39.06
CA THR A 111 19.07 -19.60 -40.11
C THR A 111 18.02 -18.52 -39.90
N LYS A 112 17.78 -17.69 -40.93
CA LYS A 112 16.77 -16.62 -40.90
C LYS A 112 15.38 -17.20 -40.64
N LYS A 113 14.83 -16.97 -39.44
CA LYS A 113 13.39 -17.11 -39.21
C LYS A 113 12.68 -15.95 -39.93
N SER A 114 11.52 -16.23 -40.53
CA SER A 114 10.72 -15.19 -41.18
C SER A 114 10.28 -14.14 -40.15
N LYS A 115 10.53 -12.85 -40.41
CA LYS A 115 10.09 -11.73 -39.56
C LYS A 115 8.58 -11.80 -39.24
N ARG A 116 7.75 -12.30 -40.17
CA ARG A 116 6.30 -12.48 -39.94
C ARG A 116 5.97 -13.56 -38.90
N LEU A 117 6.76 -14.62 -38.81
CA LEU A 117 6.50 -15.73 -37.89
C LEU A 117 6.82 -15.29 -36.45
N VAL A 118 7.94 -14.57 -36.28
CA VAL A 118 8.39 -14.01 -35.00
C VAL A 118 7.40 -12.97 -34.45
N ARG A 119 6.78 -12.17 -35.32
CA ARG A 119 5.85 -11.11 -34.91
C ARG A 119 4.56 -11.62 -34.26
N ASN A 120 4.13 -12.83 -34.63
CA ASN A 120 2.98 -13.47 -33.98
C ASN A 120 3.31 -13.93 -32.55
N ASP A 121 4.59 -14.13 -32.23
CA ASP A 121 5.05 -14.57 -30.90
C ASP A 121 5.06 -13.41 -29.88
N TRP A 122 5.05 -12.14 -30.34
CA TRP A 122 5.04 -10.98 -29.44
C TRP A 122 3.76 -10.83 -28.64
N HIS A 123 2.63 -11.30 -29.16
CA HIS A 123 1.32 -11.12 -28.54
C HIS A 123 1.25 -11.75 -27.14
N GLU A 124 1.84 -12.92 -26.93
CA GLU A 124 1.84 -13.56 -25.61
C GLU A 124 2.66 -12.76 -24.59
N ILE A 125 3.89 -12.39 -24.95
CA ILE A 125 4.81 -11.67 -24.04
C ILE A 125 4.37 -10.21 -23.82
N ALA A 126 3.77 -9.56 -24.82
CA ALA A 126 3.18 -8.23 -24.70
C ALA A 126 1.99 -8.23 -23.77
N ASN A 127 1.12 -9.25 -23.81
CA ASN A 127 0.03 -9.39 -22.87
C ASN A 127 0.55 -9.54 -21.43
N ARG A 128 1.52 -10.43 -21.21
CA ARG A 128 2.17 -10.60 -19.88
C ARG A 128 2.79 -9.30 -19.38
N SER A 129 3.44 -8.54 -20.27
CA SER A 129 4.01 -7.22 -19.95
C SER A 129 2.95 -6.17 -19.64
N CYS A 130 1.82 -6.15 -20.35
CA CYS A 130 0.71 -5.26 -20.04
C CYS A 130 0.12 -5.58 -18.65
N GLN A 131 -0.12 -6.87 -18.36
CA GLN A 131 -0.61 -7.30 -17.05
C GLN A 131 0.38 -6.97 -15.92
N SER A 132 1.69 -7.07 -16.15
CA SER A 132 2.68 -6.77 -15.13
C SER A 132 2.76 -5.27 -14.81
N LEU A 133 2.66 -4.40 -15.81
CA LEU A 133 2.58 -2.95 -15.60
C LEU A 133 1.31 -2.55 -14.82
N LEU A 134 0.15 -3.13 -15.17
CA LEU A 134 -1.09 -2.93 -14.44
C LEU A 134 -0.97 -3.41 -12.98
N ALA A 135 -0.46 -4.63 -12.80
CA ALA A 135 -0.25 -5.22 -11.48
C ALA A 135 0.70 -4.38 -10.63
N PHE A 136 1.77 -3.83 -11.21
CA PHE A 136 2.66 -2.91 -10.51
C PHE A 136 1.90 -1.69 -9.99
N LEU A 137 1.16 -0.97 -10.86
CA LEU A 137 0.46 0.26 -10.46
C LEU A 137 -0.58 -0.02 -9.37
N MET A 138 -1.36 -1.08 -9.54
CA MET A 138 -2.39 -1.46 -8.58
C MET A 138 -1.79 -1.86 -7.22
N VAL A 139 -0.71 -2.63 -7.19
CA VAL A 139 -0.06 -3.03 -5.93
C VAL A 139 0.72 -1.90 -5.30
N TYR A 140 1.42 -1.11 -6.12
CA TYR A 140 2.18 0.02 -5.63
C TYR A 140 1.25 1.03 -4.96
N PHE A 141 0.15 1.44 -5.62
CA PHE A 141 -0.76 2.46 -5.07
C PHE A 141 -1.87 1.93 -4.16
N GLY A 142 -2.32 0.68 -4.33
CA GLY A 142 -3.34 0.03 -3.50
C GLY A 142 -4.76 0.59 -3.59
N CYS A 143 -4.98 1.65 -4.39
CA CYS A 143 -6.25 2.38 -4.50
C CYS A 143 -6.74 2.52 -5.95
N LEU A 144 -6.08 1.85 -6.90
CA LEU A 144 -6.41 1.95 -8.32
C LEU A 144 -7.17 0.71 -8.79
N GLU A 145 -8.21 0.94 -9.57
CA GLU A 145 -8.87 -0.10 -10.37
C GLU A 145 -8.06 -0.44 -11.62
N LYS A 146 -8.33 -1.59 -12.24
CA LYS A 146 -7.58 -2.05 -13.42
C LYS A 146 -7.74 -1.08 -14.59
N GLU A 147 -8.95 -0.59 -14.78
CA GLU A 147 -9.35 0.38 -15.81
C GLU A 147 -8.64 1.72 -15.59
N GLN A 148 -8.51 2.17 -14.35
CA GLN A 148 -7.76 3.37 -13.99
C GLN A 148 -6.27 3.21 -14.29
N ALA A 149 -5.67 2.08 -13.87
CA ALA A 149 -4.28 1.78 -14.17
C ALA A 149 -4.01 1.75 -15.68
N ALA A 150 -4.91 1.17 -16.48
CA ALA A 150 -4.81 1.14 -17.94
C ALA A 150 -4.85 2.55 -18.56
N ARG A 151 -5.67 3.47 -18.02
CA ARG A 151 -5.69 4.87 -18.47
C ARG A 151 -4.36 5.56 -18.22
N TYR A 152 -3.81 5.46 -17.01
CA TYR A 152 -2.52 6.07 -16.70
C TYR A 152 -1.40 5.51 -17.58
N LEU A 153 -1.39 4.21 -17.86
CA LEU A 153 -0.44 3.60 -18.79
C LEU A 153 -0.64 4.08 -20.23
N TYR A 154 -1.88 4.24 -20.68
CA TYR A 154 -2.18 4.80 -22.00
C TYR A 154 -1.64 6.23 -22.14
N TRP A 155 -1.90 7.09 -21.15
CA TRP A 155 -1.39 8.46 -21.13
C TRP A 155 0.13 8.56 -21.01
N ALA A 156 0.76 7.53 -20.46
CA ALA A 156 2.19 7.44 -20.32
C ALA A 156 2.89 6.70 -21.47
N ASP A 157 2.19 6.32 -22.55
CA ASP A 157 2.72 5.49 -23.64
C ASP A 157 3.38 4.19 -23.11
N ALA A 158 2.72 3.54 -22.14
CA ALA A 158 3.20 2.39 -21.37
C ALA A 158 4.51 2.60 -20.58
N ASN A 159 4.98 3.83 -20.43
CA ASN A 159 6.12 4.15 -19.57
C ASN A 159 5.71 4.15 -18.09
N LEU A 160 6.20 3.18 -17.33
CA LEU A 160 5.82 3.00 -15.93
C LEU A 160 6.15 4.21 -15.04
N SER A 161 7.35 4.76 -15.17
CA SER A 161 7.82 5.89 -14.38
C SER A 161 6.98 7.15 -14.65
N LEU A 162 6.60 7.38 -15.90
CA LEU A 162 5.68 8.47 -16.27
C LEU A 162 4.26 8.24 -15.78
N ALA A 163 3.75 7.00 -15.82
CA ALA A 163 2.44 6.66 -15.26
C ALA A 163 2.40 6.91 -13.75
N VAL A 164 3.46 6.52 -13.02
CA VAL A 164 3.62 6.79 -11.59
C VAL A 164 3.58 8.29 -11.32
N MET A 165 4.29 9.12 -12.09
CA MET A 165 4.26 10.58 -11.94
C MET A 165 2.87 11.17 -12.23
N LEU A 166 2.14 10.68 -13.23
CA LEU A 166 0.77 11.12 -13.51
C LEU A 166 -0.17 10.83 -12.33
N ILE A 167 -0.08 9.62 -11.77
CA ILE A 167 -0.86 9.23 -10.59
C ILE A 167 -0.46 10.08 -9.38
N GLN A 168 0.84 10.32 -9.20
CA GLN A 168 1.34 11.15 -8.10
C GLN A 168 0.85 12.58 -8.20
N HIS A 169 0.85 13.17 -9.40
CA HIS A 169 0.30 14.49 -9.65
C HIS A 169 -1.19 14.57 -9.27
N ASP A 170 -1.98 13.56 -9.63
CA ASP A 170 -3.41 13.52 -9.28
C ASP A 170 -3.62 13.34 -7.76
N LEU A 171 -2.78 12.54 -7.10
CA LEU A 171 -2.97 12.16 -5.69
C LEU A 171 -2.30 13.10 -4.68
N TYR A 172 -1.10 13.61 -4.92
CA TYR A 172 -0.27 14.28 -3.92
C TYR A 172 -0.17 15.78 -4.15
N VAL A 173 -0.23 16.57 -3.08
CA VAL A 173 -0.05 18.03 -3.15
C VAL A 173 1.32 18.35 -3.75
N GLU A 174 1.41 19.42 -4.54
CA GLU A 174 2.69 19.88 -5.13
C GLU A 174 3.76 20.01 -4.04
N GLY A 175 4.92 19.39 -4.27
CA GLY A 175 6.03 19.35 -3.31
C GLY A 175 6.03 18.18 -2.32
N GLU A 176 4.94 17.39 -2.24
CA GLU A 176 4.91 16.11 -1.51
C GLU A 176 5.06 14.87 -2.42
N GLU A 177 5.28 15.08 -3.72
CA GLU A 177 5.49 14.02 -4.71
C GLU A 177 6.79 13.28 -4.39
N ALA A 178 6.66 12.08 -3.83
CA ALA A 178 7.82 11.22 -3.58
C ALA A 178 8.37 10.71 -4.92
N VAL A 179 9.63 10.99 -5.22
CA VAL A 179 10.32 10.35 -6.34
C VAL A 179 10.21 8.83 -6.17
N LEU A 180 9.88 8.12 -7.25
CA LEU A 180 9.84 6.66 -7.24
C LEU A 180 11.23 6.12 -6.91
N ASP A 181 11.44 5.79 -5.64
CA ASP A 181 12.70 5.26 -5.14
C ASP A 181 12.80 3.76 -5.47
N PRO A 182 13.76 3.34 -6.33
CA PRO A 182 13.95 1.94 -6.67
C PRO A 182 14.42 1.07 -5.49
N GLU A 183 15.02 1.69 -4.47
CA GLU A 183 15.60 0.99 -3.31
C GLU A 183 14.57 0.81 -2.19
N SER A 184 13.47 1.55 -2.20
CA SER A 184 12.36 1.39 -1.25
C SER A 184 11.77 -0.01 -1.30
N ASP A 185 11.55 -0.65 -0.14
CA ASP A 185 10.95 -2.00 -0.13
C ASP A 185 9.55 -2.01 -0.76
N ARG A 186 8.80 -0.89 -0.75
CA ARG A 186 7.52 -0.77 -1.46
C ARG A 186 7.70 -0.96 -2.97
N THR A 187 8.69 -0.29 -3.56
CA THR A 187 8.97 -0.37 -5.00
C THR A 187 9.49 -1.76 -5.35
N GLN A 188 10.42 -2.30 -4.56
CA GLN A 188 10.96 -3.63 -4.78
C GLN A 188 9.87 -4.71 -4.71
N ALA A 189 9.01 -4.65 -3.70
CA ALA A 189 7.94 -5.62 -3.54
C ALA A 189 6.89 -5.53 -4.67
N ALA A 190 6.55 -4.32 -5.12
CA ALA A 190 5.65 -4.12 -6.26
C ALA A 190 6.26 -4.64 -7.58
N LEU A 191 7.57 -4.42 -7.81
CA LEU A 191 8.30 -4.95 -8.97
C LEU A 191 8.38 -6.48 -8.94
N GLU A 192 8.71 -7.07 -7.79
CA GLU A 192 8.82 -8.52 -7.63
C GLU A 192 7.47 -9.21 -7.90
N TRP A 193 6.39 -8.60 -7.39
CA TRP A 193 5.04 -9.06 -7.63
C TRP A 193 4.67 -8.99 -9.11
N ALA A 194 4.86 -7.83 -9.74
CA ALA A 194 4.59 -7.63 -11.15
C ALA A 194 5.37 -8.61 -12.04
N ALA A 195 6.65 -8.85 -11.70
CA ALA A 195 7.48 -9.83 -12.40
C ALA A 195 6.97 -11.27 -12.20
N THR A 196 6.53 -11.61 -10.99
CA THR A 196 5.91 -12.92 -10.69
C THR A 196 4.64 -13.12 -11.51
N MET A 197 3.78 -12.10 -11.59
CA MET A 197 2.55 -12.12 -12.40
C MET A 197 2.85 -12.23 -13.90
N ALA A 198 3.96 -11.65 -14.37
CA ALA A 198 4.43 -11.82 -15.75
C ALA A 198 4.95 -13.24 -16.06
N GLY A 199 5.11 -14.09 -15.04
CA GLY A 199 5.78 -15.38 -15.16
C GLY A 199 7.29 -15.26 -15.39
N HIS A 200 7.92 -14.19 -14.89
CA HIS A 200 9.36 -13.97 -15.00
C HIS A 200 10.13 -15.12 -14.30
N PRO A 201 11.20 -15.68 -14.90
CA PRO A 201 11.88 -16.87 -14.38
C PRO A 201 12.66 -16.60 -13.09
N SER A 202 13.01 -15.34 -12.85
CA SER A 202 13.72 -14.91 -11.63
C SER A 202 13.31 -13.50 -11.21
N PRO A 203 12.17 -13.30 -10.54
CA PRO A 203 11.66 -11.96 -10.18
C PRO A 203 12.68 -11.11 -9.42
N GLY A 204 13.47 -11.72 -8.53
CA GLY A 204 14.55 -11.05 -7.80
C GLY A 204 15.67 -10.47 -8.68
N VAL A 205 15.93 -11.04 -9.86
CA VAL A 205 16.89 -10.48 -10.82
C VAL A 205 16.37 -9.16 -11.39
N LEU A 206 15.06 -9.06 -11.66
CA LEU A 206 14.46 -7.82 -12.15
C LEU A 206 14.47 -6.73 -11.07
N THR A 207 14.12 -7.06 -9.83
CA THR A 207 14.14 -6.06 -8.74
C THR A 207 15.54 -5.54 -8.47
N GLN A 208 16.53 -6.43 -8.37
CA GLN A 208 17.93 -6.07 -8.18
C GLN A 208 18.48 -5.27 -9.37
N LEU A 209 18.05 -5.57 -10.61
CA LEU A 209 18.38 -4.76 -11.78
C LEU A 209 17.84 -3.34 -11.61
N MET A 210 16.58 -3.16 -11.25
CA MET A 210 15.96 -1.84 -11.13
C MET A 210 16.50 -1.03 -9.95
N SER A 211 16.93 -1.69 -8.86
CA SER A 211 17.53 -1.05 -7.68
C SER A 211 19.04 -0.82 -7.80
N SER A 212 19.63 -1.10 -8.96
CA SER A 212 21.09 -1.07 -9.12
C SER A 212 21.63 0.35 -9.35
N ARG A 213 22.86 0.59 -8.85
CA ARG A 213 23.63 1.82 -9.07
C ARG A 213 24.81 1.56 -10.00
N LEU A 214 25.03 2.50 -10.92
CA LEU A 214 26.05 2.49 -11.95
C LEU A 214 27.16 3.48 -11.62
N LYS A 215 28.40 3.07 -11.88
CA LYS A 215 29.55 4.00 -11.90
C LYS A 215 29.43 4.94 -13.09
N GLU A 216 30.05 6.11 -13.02
CA GLU A 216 29.94 7.15 -14.04
C GLU A 216 30.27 6.64 -15.46
N ASP A 217 31.36 5.88 -15.62
CA ASP A 217 31.76 5.31 -16.92
C ASP A 217 30.74 4.31 -17.49
N ASP A 218 30.24 3.40 -16.63
CA ASP A 218 29.24 2.40 -17.01
C ASP A 218 27.88 3.06 -17.29
N PHE A 219 27.54 4.11 -16.54
CA PHE A 219 26.33 4.93 -16.72
C PHE A 219 26.35 5.60 -18.09
N HIS A 220 27.42 6.33 -18.44
CA HIS A 220 27.53 6.99 -19.73
C HIS A 220 27.58 6.01 -20.91
N LEU A 221 28.17 4.83 -20.71
CA LEU A 221 28.16 3.80 -21.74
C LEU A 221 26.74 3.27 -21.99
N LEU A 222 25.98 2.97 -20.94
CA LEU A 222 24.58 2.53 -21.06
C LEU A 222 23.68 3.64 -21.63
N GLU A 223 23.86 4.89 -21.18
CA GLU A 223 23.16 6.06 -21.70
C GLU A 223 23.38 6.20 -23.22
N LYS A 224 24.65 6.11 -23.65
CA LYS A 224 25.01 6.18 -25.06
C LYS A 224 24.37 5.06 -25.89
N LEU A 225 24.44 3.83 -25.40
CA LEU A 225 23.97 2.65 -26.15
C LEU A 225 22.45 2.55 -26.19
N LEU A 226 21.75 2.90 -25.11
CA LEU A 226 20.31 2.73 -24.99
C LEU A 226 19.52 3.95 -25.42
N PHE A 227 19.99 5.16 -25.09
CA PHE A 227 19.24 6.42 -25.25
C PHE A 227 19.82 7.34 -26.34
N SER A 228 21.14 7.56 -26.39
CA SER A 228 21.73 8.48 -27.38
C SER A 228 21.80 7.89 -28.79
N ALA A 229 21.80 6.56 -28.91
CA ALA A 229 21.69 5.81 -30.16
C ALA A 229 20.38 4.99 -30.21
N ALA A 230 19.29 5.54 -29.68
CA ALA A 230 18.02 4.83 -29.50
C ALA A 230 17.45 4.19 -30.78
N ASP A 231 17.70 4.77 -31.95
CA ASP A 231 17.16 4.28 -33.23
C ASP A 231 18.11 3.33 -33.99
N GLY A 232 19.33 3.11 -33.48
CA GLY A 232 20.35 2.29 -34.13
C GLY A 232 20.37 0.83 -33.64
N PRO A 233 20.71 -0.14 -34.51
CA PRO A 233 20.92 -1.52 -34.09
C PRO A 233 22.18 -1.65 -33.23
N LEU A 234 22.07 -2.41 -32.14
CA LEU A 234 23.19 -2.77 -31.27
C LEU A 234 24.08 -3.81 -31.95
N THR A 235 25.40 -3.60 -31.86
CA THR A 235 26.36 -4.59 -32.32
C THR A 235 26.53 -5.72 -31.29
N VAL A 236 27.13 -6.84 -31.70
CA VAL A 236 27.48 -7.94 -30.78
C VAL A 236 28.44 -7.46 -29.68
N ALA A 237 29.33 -6.51 -30.00
CA ALA A 237 30.24 -5.90 -29.03
C ALA A 237 29.47 -5.06 -27.99
N ASP A 238 28.47 -4.29 -28.41
CA ASP A 238 27.63 -3.49 -27.53
C ASP A 238 26.85 -4.40 -26.56
N VAL A 239 26.22 -5.46 -27.08
CA VAL A 239 25.53 -6.47 -26.26
C VAL A 239 26.50 -7.12 -25.26
N GLY A 240 27.72 -7.42 -25.68
CA GLY A 240 28.77 -7.96 -24.81
C GLY A 240 29.17 -6.99 -23.69
N ALA A 241 29.25 -5.69 -23.99
CA ALA A 241 29.56 -4.65 -23.01
C ALA A 241 28.42 -4.50 -21.98
N ILE A 242 27.16 -4.45 -22.44
CA ILE A 242 25.98 -4.36 -21.57
C ILE A 242 25.91 -5.60 -20.66
N ASN A 243 26.00 -6.82 -21.21
CA ASN A 243 25.96 -8.06 -20.42
C ASN A 243 27.07 -8.08 -19.35
N ARG A 244 28.29 -7.61 -19.67
CA ARG A 244 29.37 -7.49 -18.69
C ARG A 244 29.02 -6.56 -17.54
N ILE A 245 28.45 -5.38 -17.82
CA ILE A 245 28.02 -4.41 -16.81
C ILE A 245 26.95 -5.04 -15.91
N LEU A 246 25.89 -5.59 -16.50
CA LEU A 246 24.80 -6.24 -15.77
C LEU A 246 25.32 -7.37 -14.87
N ARG A 247 26.21 -8.23 -15.38
CA ARG A 247 26.80 -9.32 -14.58
C ARG A 247 27.62 -8.83 -13.40
N MET A 248 28.40 -7.77 -13.57
CA MET A 248 29.13 -7.15 -12.46
C MET A 248 28.14 -6.66 -11.39
N MET A 249 27.08 -5.98 -11.79
CA MET A 249 26.09 -5.41 -10.86
C MET A 249 25.31 -6.48 -10.11
N MET A 250 24.95 -7.57 -10.79
CA MET A 250 24.11 -8.63 -10.23
C MET A 250 24.86 -9.63 -9.35
N SER A 251 26.20 -9.61 -9.38
CA SER A 251 27.03 -10.49 -8.57
C SER A 251 27.16 -9.94 -7.13
N PRO A 252 27.12 -10.77 -6.07
CA PRO A 252 27.15 -10.31 -4.69
C PRO A 252 28.40 -9.48 -4.36
N PRO A 253 28.27 -8.41 -3.54
CA PRO A 253 29.35 -7.46 -3.22
C PRO A 253 30.46 -8.09 -2.39
N CYS A 254 30.09 -9.06 -1.54
CA CYS A 254 30.98 -9.78 -0.66
C CYS A 254 30.69 -11.28 -0.79
N VAL A 255 31.74 -12.10 -0.79
CA VAL A 255 31.60 -13.55 -0.63
C VAL A 255 32.39 -13.95 0.60
N ALA A 256 31.68 -14.36 1.65
CA ALA A 256 32.31 -14.94 2.83
C ALA A 256 32.62 -16.42 2.56
N THR A 257 33.90 -16.79 2.66
CA THR A 257 34.34 -18.19 2.60
C THR A 257 34.86 -18.62 3.97
N ILE A 258 34.37 -19.74 4.48
CA ILE A 258 34.87 -20.29 5.74
C ILE A 258 36.09 -21.15 5.44
N SER A 259 37.27 -20.71 5.89
CA SER A 259 38.53 -21.45 5.78
C SER A 259 38.88 -22.11 7.11
N ARG A 260 39.82 -23.07 7.09
CA ARG A 260 40.38 -23.71 8.31
C ARG A 260 41.05 -22.72 9.27
N LYS A 261 41.27 -21.47 8.84
CA LYS A 261 41.85 -20.37 9.62
C LYS A 261 40.84 -19.31 10.06
N GLY A 262 39.54 -19.51 9.81
CA GLY A 262 38.45 -18.57 10.13
C GLY A 262 37.65 -18.10 8.91
N PRO A 263 36.61 -17.27 9.11
CA PRO A 263 35.84 -16.66 8.02
C PRO A 263 36.69 -15.63 7.28
N ILE A 264 36.78 -15.78 5.96
CA ILE A 264 37.45 -14.84 5.04
C ILE A 264 36.36 -14.12 4.26
N LEU A 265 36.24 -12.80 4.43
CA LEU A 265 35.32 -11.99 3.66
C LEU A 265 36.04 -11.46 2.41
N HIS A 266 35.69 -12.00 1.23
CA HIS A 266 36.15 -11.44 -0.03
C HIS A 266 35.25 -10.26 -0.41
N VAL A 267 35.71 -9.05 -0.13
CA VAL A 267 35.05 -7.81 -0.57
C VAL A 267 35.53 -7.48 -1.98
N ARG A 268 34.60 -7.16 -2.88
CA ARG A 268 34.96 -6.78 -4.25
C ARG A 268 35.78 -5.49 -4.24
N LYS A 269 36.92 -5.50 -4.94
CA LYS A 269 37.91 -4.40 -5.06
C LYS A 269 37.37 -3.08 -5.63
N ASN A 270 36.11 -3.06 -6.10
CA ASN A 270 35.48 -1.92 -6.77
C ASN A 270 34.44 -1.19 -5.88
N LEU A 271 34.30 -1.56 -4.61
CA LEU A 271 33.46 -0.89 -3.61
C LEU A 271 34.34 0.00 -2.72
N ASP A 272 33.97 1.27 -2.56
CA ASP A 272 34.61 2.15 -1.58
C ASP A 272 34.03 1.85 -0.19
N ALA A 273 34.83 1.20 0.66
CA ALA A 273 34.44 0.96 2.05
C ALA A 273 34.56 2.28 2.84
N VAL A 274 33.44 2.96 3.08
CA VAL A 274 33.41 4.12 3.98
C VAL A 274 33.39 3.62 5.41
N TRP A 275 34.40 4.00 6.19
CA TRP A 275 34.53 3.63 7.59
C TRP A 275 33.73 4.62 8.45
N SER A 276 32.50 4.28 8.80
CA SER A 276 31.75 5.00 9.83
C SER A 276 31.79 4.20 11.13
N THR A 277 32.69 4.55 12.04
CA THR A 277 32.69 4.03 13.40
C THR A 277 31.63 4.74 14.23
N THR A 278 30.45 4.13 14.40
CA THR A 278 29.59 4.44 15.54
C THR A 278 30.10 3.66 16.75
N PRO A 279 30.50 4.31 17.85
CA PRO A 279 30.93 3.60 19.05
C PRO A 279 29.71 3.01 19.75
N SER A 280 29.42 1.72 19.52
CA SER A 280 28.56 0.92 20.40
C SER A 280 29.42 0.26 21.48
N THR A 281 28.94 0.26 22.72
CA THR A 281 29.59 -0.32 23.92
C THR A 281 29.56 -1.87 23.96
N THR A 282 29.42 -2.53 22.81
CA THR A 282 29.50 -3.97 22.63
C THR A 282 30.30 -4.24 21.35
N GLU A 283 31.15 -5.27 21.35
CA GLU A 283 32.21 -5.59 20.36
C GLU A 283 31.76 -5.83 18.89
N ASP A 284 30.60 -5.34 18.46
CA ASP A 284 30.11 -5.46 17.09
C ASP A 284 30.37 -4.18 16.30
N THR A 285 31.46 -4.15 15.54
CA THR A 285 31.71 -3.09 14.54
C THR A 285 31.00 -3.43 13.24
N ALA A 286 29.75 -2.98 13.09
CA ALA A 286 29.04 -3.07 11.82
C ALA A 286 29.66 -2.10 10.79
N THR A 287 30.18 -2.63 9.67
CA THR A 287 30.70 -1.83 8.56
C THR A 287 29.63 -1.75 7.47
N ALA A 288 29.07 -0.56 7.25
CA ALA A 288 28.12 -0.34 6.15
C ALA A 288 28.89 -0.13 4.84
N LEU A 289 28.64 -0.98 3.84
CA LEU A 289 29.14 -0.77 2.48
C LEU A 289 28.15 0.12 1.72
N CYS A 290 28.57 1.34 1.37
CA CYS A 290 27.78 2.23 0.54
C CYS A 290 28.15 2.03 -0.93
N TRP A 291 27.15 1.91 -1.81
CA TRP A 291 27.37 1.90 -3.25
C TRP A 291 27.40 3.35 -3.74
N ASP A 292 28.58 3.86 -4.06
CA ASP A 292 28.71 5.12 -4.79
C ASP A 292 28.31 4.90 -6.27
N GLY A 293 27.46 5.77 -6.82
CA GLY A 293 26.95 5.65 -8.18
C GLY A 293 25.52 6.17 -8.40
N LYS A 294 25.19 6.40 -9.68
CA LYS A 294 23.87 6.88 -10.12
C LYS A 294 22.91 5.69 -10.29
N PRO A 295 21.66 5.77 -9.82
CA PRO A 295 20.70 4.69 -10.01
C PRO A 295 20.41 4.49 -11.50
N ILE A 296 20.22 3.24 -11.93
CA ILE A 296 19.96 2.91 -13.33
C ILE A 296 18.74 3.63 -13.88
N SER A 297 17.71 3.86 -13.05
CA SER A 297 16.49 4.59 -13.40
C SER A 297 16.77 6.03 -13.88
N SER A 298 17.89 6.64 -13.46
CA SER A 298 18.30 7.97 -13.91
C SER A 298 18.81 8.02 -15.35
N LEU A 299 18.99 6.89 -16.03
CA LEU A 299 19.32 6.87 -17.46
C LEU A 299 18.19 7.49 -18.30
N GLN A 300 16.95 7.42 -17.82
CA GLN A 300 15.83 8.04 -18.49
C GLN A 300 15.75 9.54 -18.16
N CYS A 301 15.84 10.39 -19.18
CA CYS A 301 15.73 11.85 -19.06
C CYS A 301 14.42 12.40 -19.67
N GLY A 302 14.15 13.69 -19.44
CA GLY A 302 13.00 14.41 -20.03
C GLY A 302 11.62 13.98 -19.52
N LEU A 303 11.57 13.29 -18.39
CA LEU A 303 10.34 12.81 -17.77
C LEU A 303 9.42 13.97 -17.34
N SER A 304 9.97 15.06 -16.81
CA SER A 304 9.20 16.25 -16.45
C SER A 304 8.53 16.91 -17.66
N ASP A 305 9.26 17.07 -18.78
CA ASP A 305 8.69 17.61 -20.02
C ASP A 305 7.62 16.70 -20.63
N LYS A 306 7.79 15.37 -20.50
CA LYS A 306 6.78 14.38 -20.89
C LYS A 306 5.52 14.53 -20.03
N LEU A 307 5.67 14.66 -18.71
CA LEU A 307 4.56 14.89 -17.78
C LEU A 307 3.78 16.14 -18.17
N GLN A 308 4.45 17.27 -18.37
CA GLN A 308 3.82 18.53 -18.76
C GLN A 308 3.07 18.42 -20.09
N ARG A 309 3.61 17.68 -21.07
CA ARG A 309 2.91 17.41 -22.34
C ARG A 309 1.66 16.54 -22.14
N CYS A 310 1.73 15.53 -21.27
CA CYS A 310 0.56 14.70 -20.95
C CYS A 310 -0.53 15.52 -20.25
N LEU A 311 -0.15 16.35 -19.28
CA LEU A 311 -1.08 17.24 -18.57
C LEU A 311 -1.71 18.26 -19.53
N GLY A 312 -0.93 18.92 -20.38
CA GLY A 312 -1.48 19.87 -21.36
C GLY A 312 -2.45 19.23 -22.37
N ARG A 313 -2.22 17.96 -22.74
CA ARG A 313 -3.19 17.19 -23.54
C ARG A 313 -4.46 16.85 -22.75
N ALA A 314 -4.34 16.54 -21.46
CA ALA A 314 -5.48 16.28 -20.58
C ALA A 314 -6.31 17.55 -20.32
N ASP A 315 -5.67 18.71 -20.16
CA ASP A 315 -6.33 20.01 -20.02
C ASP A 315 -7.19 20.33 -21.26
N GLY A 316 -6.73 19.96 -22.46
CA GLY A 316 -7.50 20.10 -23.69
C GLY A 316 -8.82 19.31 -23.70
N LEU A 317 -8.94 18.27 -22.84
CA LEU A 317 -10.16 17.48 -22.67
C LEU A 317 -11.11 18.07 -21.60
N GLU A 318 -10.65 19.04 -20.81
CA GLU A 318 -11.45 19.65 -19.74
C GLU A 318 -12.76 20.26 -20.27
N GLN A 319 -12.74 20.81 -21.48
CA GLN A 319 -13.93 21.36 -22.15
C GLN A 319 -15.06 20.34 -22.34
N TYR A 320 -14.72 19.05 -22.48
CA TYR A 320 -15.69 17.96 -22.62
C TYR A 320 -16.17 17.44 -21.26
N LEU A 321 -15.34 17.53 -20.21
CA LEU A 321 -15.71 17.21 -18.83
C LEU A 321 -16.58 18.29 -18.17
N LYS A 322 -16.57 19.53 -18.66
CA LYS A 322 -17.39 20.65 -18.16
C LYS A 322 -18.87 20.57 -18.58
N LYS A 323 -19.18 19.89 -19.68
CA LYS A 323 -20.55 19.80 -20.23
C LYS A 323 -21.38 18.66 -19.62
N THR A 324 -20.72 17.60 -19.19
CA THR A 324 -21.36 16.47 -18.51
C THR A 324 -21.50 16.78 -17.03
N PRO A 325 -22.69 16.61 -16.43
CA PRO A 325 -22.80 16.54 -15.00
C PRO A 325 -22.19 15.21 -14.58
N CYS A 326 -20.86 15.14 -14.46
CA CYS A 326 -20.29 14.18 -13.51
C CYS A 326 -20.99 14.53 -12.21
N SER A 327 -22.00 13.75 -11.81
CA SER A 327 -22.48 13.85 -10.44
C SER A 327 -21.23 13.76 -9.58
N VAL A 328 -21.18 14.60 -8.55
CA VAL A 328 -20.00 14.80 -7.69
C VAL A 328 -19.51 13.49 -7.06
N ASP A 329 -20.20 12.36 -7.28
CA ASP A 329 -19.93 11.04 -6.73
C ASP A 329 -19.42 10.01 -7.76
N ALA A 330 -19.45 10.29 -9.08
CA ALA A 330 -19.25 9.28 -10.13
C ALA A 330 -17.87 9.29 -10.83
N CYS A 331 -16.97 10.24 -10.52
CA CYS A 331 -15.63 10.17 -11.12
C CYS A 331 -14.74 9.15 -10.38
N ASP A 332 -14.15 8.24 -11.15
CA ASP A 332 -13.03 7.35 -10.83
C ASP A 332 -11.94 8.00 -9.93
N TYR A 333 -11.59 9.26 -10.17
CA TYR A 333 -10.67 10.02 -9.30
C TYR A 333 -11.13 10.09 -7.85
N LEU A 334 -12.39 10.43 -7.62
CA LEU A 334 -12.94 10.56 -6.26
C LEU A 334 -13.01 9.21 -5.58
N GLN A 335 -13.29 8.15 -6.33
CA GLN A 335 -13.20 6.78 -5.85
C GLN A 335 -11.77 6.43 -5.43
N THR A 336 -10.76 6.81 -6.22
CA THR A 336 -9.34 6.63 -5.84
C THR A 336 -9.00 7.40 -4.56
N LEU A 337 -9.47 8.64 -4.40
CA LEU A 337 -9.27 9.43 -3.17
C LEU A 337 -9.92 8.75 -1.95
N LYS A 338 -11.16 8.25 -2.08
CA LYS A 338 -11.86 7.50 -1.03
C LYS A 338 -11.07 6.25 -0.63
N MET A 339 -10.66 5.44 -1.60
CA MET A 339 -9.89 4.22 -1.36
C MET A 339 -8.56 4.51 -0.68
N ARG A 340 -7.87 5.58 -1.12
CA ARG A 340 -6.64 6.03 -0.47
C ARG A 340 -6.88 6.47 0.97
N LEU A 341 -7.95 7.21 1.24
CA LEU A 341 -8.34 7.62 2.59
C LEU A 341 -8.68 6.42 3.47
N HIS A 342 -9.40 5.42 2.95
CA HIS A 342 -9.62 4.16 3.67
C HIS A 342 -8.30 3.46 4.03
N GLY A 343 -7.34 3.38 3.10
CA GLY A 343 -6.00 2.86 3.37
C GLY A 343 -5.24 3.64 4.45
N MET A 344 -5.33 4.98 4.44
CA MET A 344 -4.73 5.82 5.49
C MET A 344 -5.40 5.59 6.85
N ILE A 345 -6.73 5.56 6.90
CA ILE A 345 -7.49 5.32 8.13
C ILE A 345 -7.20 3.92 8.69
N HIS A 346 -7.11 2.91 7.82
CA HIS A 346 -6.68 1.57 8.20
C HIS A 346 -5.31 1.60 8.90
N ASN A 347 -4.33 2.31 8.32
CA ASN A 347 -3.02 2.48 8.94
C ASN A 347 -3.12 3.16 10.32
N PHE A 348 -3.97 4.18 10.47
CA PHE A 348 -4.20 4.82 11.76
C PHE A 348 -4.79 3.85 12.80
N CYS A 349 -5.72 2.98 12.39
CA CYS A 349 -6.25 1.92 13.24
C CYS A 349 -5.13 0.96 13.71
N ILE A 350 -4.27 0.48 12.80
CA ILE A 350 -3.15 -0.41 13.16
C ILE A 350 -2.14 0.31 14.07
N LYS A 351 -1.83 1.59 13.81
CA LYS A 351 -0.97 2.41 14.67
C LYS A 351 -1.58 2.64 16.05
N ALA A 352 -2.90 2.77 16.16
CA ALA A 352 -3.59 2.84 17.45
C ALA A 352 -3.49 1.51 18.19
N LEU A 353 -3.72 0.37 17.51
CA LEU A 353 -3.59 -0.96 18.08
C LEU A 353 -2.16 -1.28 18.53
N LYS A 354 -1.13 -0.69 17.90
CA LYS A 354 0.26 -0.77 18.38
C LYS A 354 0.42 -0.21 19.80
N LEU A 355 -0.29 0.88 20.10
CA LEU A 355 -0.16 1.62 21.36
C LEU A 355 -1.14 1.12 22.43
N LEU A 356 -2.28 0.55 22.07
CA LEU A 356 -3.21 -0.01 23.05
C LEU A 356 -2.62 -1.30 23.65
N PRO A 357 -2.75 -1.56 24.95
CA PRO A 357 -2.44 -2.89 25.48
C PRO A 357 -3.38 -3.93 24.87
N THR A 358 -3.09 -5.22 25.05
CA THR A 358 -3.95 -6.31 24.58
C THR A 358 -5.38 -6.06 25.05
N PRO A 359 -6.31 -5.74 24.13
CA PRO A 359 -7.57 -5.12 24.49
C PRO A 359 -8.48 -6.12 25.18
N SER A 360 -9.12 -5.70 26.27
CA SER A 360 -10.28 -6.42 26.80
C SER A 360 -11.41 -6.42 25.77
N GLY A 361 -12.34 -7.37 25.87
CA GLY A 361 -13.52 -7.40 25.01
C GLY A 361 -14.31 -6.07 25.00
N SER A 362 -14.37 -5.39 26.16
CA SER A 362 -15.02 -4.08 26.30
C SER A 362 -14.26 -2.95 25.58
N LEU A 363 -12.92 -2.93 25.66
CA LEU A 363 -12.11 -1.93 24.97
C LEU A 363 -12.18 -2.11 23.45
N MET A 364 -12.17 -3.36 22.98
CA MET A 364 -12.33 -3.64 21.55
C MET A 364 -13.70 -3.20 21.04
N CYS A 365 -14.76 -3.40 21.83
CA CYS A 365 -16.08 -2.86 21.52
C CYS A 365 -16.03 -1.33 21.39
N GLY A 366 -15.37 -0.63 22.32
CA GLY A 366 -15.17 0.81 22.21
C GLY A 366 -14.39 1.23 20.96
N PHE A 367 -13.35 0.47 20.59
CA PHE A 367 -12.58 0.69 19.38
C PHE A 367 -13.42 0.56 18.11
N LEU A 368 -14.20 -0.53 17.98
CA LEU A 368 -15.00 -0.79 16.79
C LEU A 368 -16.23 0.12 16.68
N MET A 369 -16.89 0.42 17.79
CA MET A 369 -18.15 1.17 17.80
C MET A 369 -17.97 2.69 17.84
N ALA A 370 -16.87 3.17 18.43
CA ALA A 370 -16.68 4.59 18.75
C ALA A 370 -15.26 5.11 18.49
N GLY A 371 -14.28 4.23 18.26
CA GLY A 371 -12.87 4.56 18.02
C GLY A 371 -12.61 5.16 16.62
N HIS A 372 -13.37 6.18 16.24
CA HIS A 372 -13.22 6.86 14.96
C HIS A 372 -12.11 7.92 15.01
N CYS A 373 -11.51 8.22 13.85
CA CYS A 373 -10.32 9.07 13.79
C CYS A 373 -10.57 10.59 13.67
N TYR A 374 -11.83 11.03 13.57
CA TYR A 374 -12.17 12.45 13.62
C TYR A 374 -12.15 12.99 15.06
N GLY A 375 -11.81 14.27 15.24
CA GLY A 375 -11.71 14.87 16.57
C GLY A 375 -10.79 16.09 16.65
N SER A 376 -10.29 16.36 17.84
CA SER A 376 -9.53 17.56 18.21
C SER A 376 -8.01 17.36 18.33
N MET A 377 -7.51 16.18 17.92
CA MET A 377 -6.11 15.75 17.92
C MET A 377 -5.78 15.03 16.59
N ASP A 378 -4.55 14.54 16.42
CA ASP A 378 -4.19 13.73 15.26
C ASP A 378 -5.06 12.46 15.16
N PRO A 379 -5.23 11.90 13.94
CA PRO A 379 -6.13 10.75 13.72
C PRO A 379 -5.88 9.56 14.66
N VAL A 380 -4.62 9.24 14.98
CA VAL A 380 -4.29 8.09 15.85
C VAL A 380 -4.69 8.39 17.29
N SER A 381 -4.40 9.59 17.79
CA SER A 381 -4.80 10.03 19.13
C SER A 381 -6.32 10.10 19.29
N ASN A 382 -7.07 10.54 18.28
CA ASN A 382 -8.54 10.51 18.31
C ASN A 382 -9.08 9.08 18.44
N ILE A 383 -8.57 8.13 17.65
CA ILE A 383 -8.99 6.72 17.73
C ILE A 383 -8.82 6.21 19.17
N ILE A 384 -7.65 6.42 19.78
CA ILE A 384 -7.33 5.95 21.14
C ILE A 384 -8.24 6.61 22.17
N VAL A 385 -8.34 7.94 22.16
CA VAL A 385 -9.12 8.69 23.14
C VAL A 385 -10.60 8.36 23.03
N ASN A 386 -11.16 8.28 21.83
CA ASN A 386 -12.56 7.97 21.59
C ASN A 386 -12.90 6.54 22.05
N SER A 387 -12.00 5.58 21.77
CA SER A 387 -12.15 4.19 22.21
C SER A 387 -12.18 4.07 23.74
N ILE A 388 -11.21 4.69 24.43
CA ILE A 388 -11.13 4.66 25.90
C ILE A 388 -12.32 5.40 26.51
N TRP A 389 -12.67 6.55 25.93
CA TRP A 389 -13.76 7.36 26.44
C TRP A 389 -15.10 6.63 26.39
N TYR A 390 -15.40 6.00 25.25
CA TYR A 390 -16.62 5.21 25.09
C TYR A 390 -16.64 3.99 26.01
N ASN A 391 -15.50 3.30 26.14
CA ASN A 391 -15.38 2.13 27.02
C ASN A 391 -15.67 2.49 28.50
N PHE A 392 -15.19 3.65 29.01
CA PHE A 392 -15.42 3.99 30.42
C PHE A 392 -16.81 4.57 30.72
N LEU A 393 -17.46 5.24 29.75
CA LEU A 393 -18.83 5.75 29.96
C LEU A 393 -19.85 4.63 30.20
N GLY A 394 -19.42 3.38 30.01
CA GLY A 394 -20.25 2.21 29.98
C GLY A 394 -20.93 2.21 28.62
N GLY A 395 -20.53 1.32 27.71
CA GLY A 395 -21.36 1.02 26.55
C GLY A 395 -22.76 0.58 26.98
N PRO A 396 -23.67 0.26 26.04
CA PRO A 396 -25.06 -0.13 26.36
C PRO A 396 -25.22 -1.37 27.27
N LEU A 397 -24.14 -1.96 27.78
CA LEU A 397 -24.14 -3.16 28.61
C LEU A 397 -24.03 -2.80 30.10
N PRO A 398 -24.99 -3.23 30.94
CA PRO A 398 -24.89 -3.14 32.39
C PRO A 398 -23.57 -3.74 32.90
N ALA A 399 -23.01 -3.19 33.99
CA ALA A 399 -21.74 -3.66 34.56
C ALA A 399 -21.71 -5.17 34.87
N SER A 400 -22.86 -5.76 35.21
CA SER A 400 -23.05 -7.20 35.46
C SER A 400 -23.01 -8.07 34.20
N GLU A 401 -23.25 -7.50 33.02
CA GLU A 401 -23.14 -8.16 31.72
C GLU A 401 -21.78 -7.90 31.08
N GLY A 402 -21.22 -6.70 31.27
CA GLY A 402 -19.85 -6.36 30.87
C GLY A 402 -18.80 -7.30 31.45
N SER A 403 -18.98 -7.75 32.70
CA SER A 403 -18.11 -8.75 33.34
C SER A 403 -18.28 -10.18 32.80
N LYS A 404 -19.33 -10.44 32.00
CA LYS A 404 -19.63 -11.74 31.36
C LYS A 404 -19.23 -11.78 29.89
N ILE A 405 -18.83 -10.65 29.30
CA ILE A 405 -18.24 -10.62 27.96
C ILE A 405 -16.92 -11.40 28.06
N GLU A 406 -16.90 -12.58 27.47
CA GLU A 406 -15.68 -13.36 27.32
C GLU A 406 -14.59 -12.51 26.67
N GLN A 407 -13.35 -12.64 27.15
CA GLN A 407 -12.23 -11.75 26.82
C GLN A 407 -11.74 -11.85 25.36
N TYR A 408 -12.42 -12.60 24.50
CA TYR A 408 -11.84 -13.12 23.26
C TYR A 408 -12.18 -12.31 22.00
N ASN A 409 -11.83 -11.02 21.99
CA ASN A 409 -11.93 -10.16 20.80
C ASN A 409 -10.55 -9.88 20.20
N ASP A 410 -9.86 -10.94 19.78
CA ASP A 410 -8.50 -10.88 19.25
C ASP A 410 -8.42 -11.02 17.74
N ILE A 411 -9.43 -11.55 17.05
CA ILE A 411 -9.53 -11.49 15.58
C ILE A 411 -10.35 -10.27 15.17
N LEU A 412 -9.72 -9.40 14.39
CA LEU A 412 -10.37 -8.35 13.65
C LEU A 412 -10.65 -8.87 12.24
N ASP A 413 -11.91 -9.17 11.96
CA ASP A 413 -12.29 -9.49 10.59
C ASP A 413 -12.19 -8.22 9.71
N PRO A 414 -11.91 -8.36 8.40
CA PRO A 414 -11.77 -7.22 7.49
C PRO A 414 -13.00 -6.30 7.45
N LEU A 415 -14.22 -6.84 7.61
CA LEU A 415 -15.45 -6.06 7.55
C LEU A 415 -15.64 -5.19 8.79
N SER A 416 -15.27 -5.69 9.98
CA SER A 416 -15.30 -4.92 11.22
C SER A 416 -14.40 -3.68 11.14
N LEU A 417 -13.17 -3.83 10.65
CA LEU A 417 -12.27 -2.68 10.44
C LEU A 417 -12.75 -1.77 9.31
N LEU A 418 -13.31 -2.31 8.23
CA LEU A 418 -13.88 -1.52 7.14
C LEU A 418 -15.01 -0.63 7.65
N ARG A 419 -15.87 -1.15 8.53
CA ARG A 419 -16.94 -0.36 9.16
C ARG A 419 -16.36 0.84 9.92
N THR A 420 -15.35 0.63 10.76
CA THR A 420 -14.67 1.73 11.47
C THR A 420 -14.06 2.75 10.51
N GLN A 421 -13.48 2.30 9.39
CA GLN A 421 -12.90 3.18 8.37
C GLN A 421 -13.97 4.04 7.66
N VAL A 422 -15.10 3.44 7.29
CA VAL A 422 -16.22 4.14 6.64
C VAL A 422 -16.84 5.20 7.56
N HIS A 423 -17.11 4.85 8.82
CA HIS A 423 -17.65 5.82 9.78
C HIS A 423 -16.66 6.94 10.10
N SER A 424 -15.36 6.62 10.17
CA SER A 424 -14.32 7.62 10.33
C SER A 424 -14.25 8.61 9.17
N LEU A 425 -14.30 8.11 7.93
CA LEU A 425 -14.29 8.96 6.73
C LEU A 425 -15.53 9.87 6.69
N LYS A 426 -16.72 9.36 6.99
CA LYS A 426 -17.95 10.17 7.07
C LYS A 426 -17.82 11.33 8.06
N GLY A 427 -17.31 11.06 9.27
CA GLY A 427 -17.10 12.10 10.27
C GLY A 427 -16.02 13.12 9.89
N LEU A 428 -14.94 12.67 9.23
CA LEU A 428 -13.89 13.56 8.70
C LEU A 428 -14.41 14.45 7.57
N MET A 429 -15.20 13.90 6.63
CA MET A 429 -15.82 14.67 5.55
C MET A 429 -16.73 15.76 6.11
N GLU A 430 -17.54 15.44 7.11
CA GLU A 430 -18.38 16.42 7.80
C GLU A 430 -17.52 17.48 8.50
N LEU A 431 -16.45 17.09 9.22
CA LEU A 431 -15.52 18.06 9.83
C LEU A 431 -14.85 18.98 8.80
N ALA A 432 -14.49 18.45 7.63
CA ALA A 432 -13.83 19.21 6.57
C ALA A 432 -14.69 20.39 6.09
N THR A 433 -16.02 20.25 6.09
CA THR A 433 -16.94 21.34 5.73
C THR A 433 -16.81 22.56 6.66
N PHE A 434 -16.32 22.37 7.90
CA PHE A 434 -16.08 23.45 8.87
C PHE A 434 -14.67 24.06 8.79
N ALA A 435 -13.78 23.52 7.95
CA ALA A 435 -12.47 24.12 7.68
C ALA A 435 -12.57 25.34 6.75
N GLY A 436 -13.61 25.41 5.91
CA GLY A 436 -13.90 26.55 5.05
C GLY A 436 -15.00 26.27 4.01
N PRO A 437 -15.70 27.29 3.48
CA PRO A 437 -16.79 27.13 2.52
C PRO A 437 -16.40 26.39 1.23
N GLN A 438 -15.13 26.47 0.83
CA GLN A 438 -14.60 25.78 -0.35
C GLN A 438 -14.58 24.25 -0.21
N PHE A 439 -14.57 23.74 1.03
CA PHE A 439 -14.53 22.31 1.32
C PHE A 439 -15.92 21.70 1.57
N SER A 440 -16.99 22.44 1.25
CA SER A 440 -18.36 21.92 1.34
C SER A 440 -18.72 20.95 0.22
N THR A 441 -17.93 20.89 -0.85
CA THR A 441 -18.08 19.86 -1.89
C THR A 441 -17.29 18.62 -1.52
N GLU A 442 -17.80 17.45 -1.87
CA GLU A 442 -17.15 16.17 -1.58
C GLU A 442 -15.75 16.08 -2.21
N ALA A 443 -15.59 16.52 -3.46
CA ALA A 443 -14.30 16.53 -4.14
C ALA A 443 -13.25 17.35 -3.35
N CYS A 444 -13.56 18.60 -3.01
CA CYS A 444 -12.63 19.45 -2.27
C CYS A 444 -12.36 18.92 -0.85
N ALA A 445 -13.35 18.30 -0.19
CA ALA A 445 -13.14 17.68 1.11
C ALA A 445 -12.21 16.46 1.03
N LEU A 446 -12.37 15.59 0.03
CA LEU A 446 -11.50 14.43 -0.17
C LEU A 446 -10.07 14.84 -0.50
N GLU A 447 -9.89 15.85 -1.36
CA GLU A 447 -8.57 16.41 -1.69
C GLU A 447 -7.89 17.01 -0.45
N LEU A 448 -8.65 17.78 0.36
CA LEU A 448 -8.15 18.32 1.62
C LEU A 448 -7.66 17.21 2.55
N LEU A 449 -8.51 16.21 2.80
CA LEU A 449 -8.18 15.10 3.70
C LEU A 449 -6.99 14.28 3.18
N CYS A 450 -6.87 14.09 1.87
CA CYS A 450 -5.69 13.45 1.28
C CYS A 450 -4.42 14.28 1.50
N GLY A 451 -4.48 15.59 1.24
CA GLY A 451 -3.35 16.50 1.39
C GLY A 451 -2.90 16.68 2.83
N THR A 452 -3.81 16.66 3.79
CA THR A 452 -3.47 16.81 5.22
C THR A 452 -3.35 15.49 5.97
N LYS A 453 -3.41 14.35 5.27
CA LYS A 453 -3.36 13.00 5.87
C LYS A 453 -4.40 12.84 6.99
N CYS A 454 -5.61 13.35 6.75
CA CYS A 454 -6.74 13.43 7.67
C CYS A 454 -6.53 14.30 8.93
N ASP A 455 -5.38 14.96 9.10
CA ASP A 455 -5.16 15.88 10.21
C ASP A 455 -5.59 17.30 9.82
N ILE A 456 -6.77 17.70 10.28
CA ILE A 456 -7.36 19.01 9.96
C ILE A 456 -7.50 19.91 11.20
N VAL A 457 -6.87 19.52 12.32
CA VAL A 457 -7.10 20.15 13.63
C VAL A 457 -6.71 21.63 13.62
N ASP A 458 -5.58 21.98 13.02
CA ASP A 458 -5.10 23.37 12.99
C ASP A 458 -5.97 24.29 12.14
N MET A 459 -6.58 23.75 11.08
CA MET A 459 -7.52 24.50 10.24
C MET A 459 -8.83 24.79 10.98
N LEU A 460 -9.27 23.87 11.85
CA LEU A 460 -10.47 24.04 12.66
C LEU A 460 -10.29 25.09 13.77
N GLN A 461 -9.06 25.31 14.29
CA GLN A 461 -8.81 26.28 15.37
C GLN A 461 -9.18 27.73 15.00
N SER A 462 -9.13 28.07 13.71
CA SER A 462 -9.52 29.39 13.21
C SER A 462 -11.05 29.56 13.14
N SER A 463 -11.81 28.50 12.87
CA SER A 463 -13.27 28.53 12.76
C SER A 463 -14.00 28.34 14.10
N LEU A 464 -13.36 27.68 15.07
CA LEU A 464 -13.90 27.42 16.42
C LEU A 464 -14.14 28.70 17.26
N LYS A 465 -13.62 29.86 16.85
CA LYS A 465 -13.87 31.16 17.50
C LYS A 465 -15.21 31.80 17.14
N MET A 466 -15.89 31.31 16.09
CA MET A 466 -16.98 32.06 15.42
C MET A 466 -18.34 31.33 15.31
N ILE A 467 -18.48 30.06 15.72
CA ILE A 467 -19.67 29.25 15.39
C ILE A 467 -20.43 28.76 16.63
N LYS A 468 -21.77 28.85 16.58
CA LYS A 468 -22.71 28.46 17.65
C LYS A 468 -22.93 26.94 17.78
N LYS A 469 -22.60 26.16 16.75
CA LYS A 469 -22.75 24.69 16.70
C LYS A 469 -21.45 23.98 17.01
N ASN A 470 -21.53 22.86 17.72
CA ASN A 470 -20.38 22.02 18.00
C ASN A 470 -20.05 21.16 16.76
N HIS A 471 -18.99 21.51 16.01
CA HIS A 471 -18.60 20.80 14.79
C HIS A 471 -18.34 19.30 15.04
N PHE A 472 -17.79 18.96 16.20
CA PHE A 472 -17.53 17.56 16.57
C PHE A 472 -18.83 16.77 16.80
N HIS A 473 -19.91 17.44 17.21
CA HIS A 473 -21.22 16.80 17.33
C HIS A 473 -21.79 16.44 15.96
N GLU A 474 -21.75 17.36 15.00
CA GLU A 474 -22.26 17.10 13.64
C GLU A 474 -21.43 16.01 12.96
N ALA A 475 -20.10 16.04 13.11
CA ALA A 475 -19.22 14.97 12.63
C ALA A 475 -19.55 13.61 13.24
N ALA A 476 -19.76 13.56 14.56
CA ALA A 476 -20.15 12.33 15.23
C ALA A 476 -21.52 11.82 14.77
N LYS A 477 -22.46 12.72 14.50
CA LYS A 477 -23.77 12.40 13.97
C LYS A 477 -23.70 11.87 12.53
N ALA A 478 -22.94 12.53 11.65
CA ALA A 478 -22.71 12.08 10.28
C ALA A 478 -22.00 10.71 10.22
N ALA A 479 -21.08 10.49 11.16
CA ALA A 479 -20.42 9.20 11.34
C ALA A 479 -21.35 8.13 11.94
N GLY A 480 -22.57 8.42 12.36
CA GLY A 480 -23.46 7.44 13.01
C GLY A 480 -22.94 6.94 14.36
N HIS A 481 -22.19 7.79 15.08
CA HIS A 481 -21.65 7.45 16.39
C HIS A 481 -22.81 7.21 17.40
N PRO A 482 -22.72 6.23 18.32
CA PRO A 482 -23.82 5.91 19.24
C PRO A 482 -24.18 7.04 20.22
N LEU A 483 -23.20 7.87 20.58
CA LEU A 483 -23.34 8.99 21.53
C LEU A 483 -22.81 10.30 20.93
N PRO A 484 -23.42 10.85 19.87
CA PRO A 484 -22.82 11.92 19.08
C PRO A 484 -22.79 13.25 19.83
N LEU A 485 -23.74 13.50 20.74
CA LEU A 485 -23.76 14.71 21.58
C LEU A 485 -22.63 14.69 22.61
N GLN A 486 -22.46 13.55 23.28
CA GLN A 486 -21.47 13.35 24.33
C GLN A 486 -20.05 13.37 23.75
N LEU A 487 -19.83 12.72 22.60
CA LEU A 487 -18.53 12.73 21.93
C LEU A 487 -18.18 14.14 21.44
N GLY A 488 -19.17 14.87 20.89
CA GLY A 488 -18.99 16.26 20.52
C GLY A 488 -18.56 17.12 21.71
N GLU A 489 -19.20 16.95 22.87
CA GLU A 489 -18.84 17.69 24.09
C GLU A 489 -17.43 17.35 24.57
N LEU A 490 -17.00 16.08 24.50
CA LEU A 490 -15.64 15.67 24.85
C LEU A 490 -14.60 16.47 24.06
N HIS A 491 -14.71 16.47 22.73
CA HIS A 491 -13.75 17.18 21.89
C HIS A 491 -13.83 18.70 22.06
N ARG A 492 -15.02 19.26 22.32
CA ARG A 492 -15.16 20.67 22.68
C ARG A 492 -14.40 21.00 23.97
N LEU A 493 -14.49 20.14 24.99
CA LEU A 493 -13.73 20.30 26.24
C LEU A 493 -12.22 20.22 26.00
N LEU A 494 -11.75 19.27 25.18
CA LEU A 494 -10.34 19.13 24.84
C LEU A 494 -9.78 20.34 24.06
N VAL A 495 -10.61 21.04 23.29
CA VAL A 495 -10.24 22.31 22.65
C VAL A 495 -10.20 23.45 23.67
N VAL A 496 -11.21 23.55 24.54
CA VAL A 496 -11.31 24.64 25.53
C VAL A 496 -10.25 24.53 26.63
N PHE A 497 -9.86 23.31 26.99
CA PHE A 497 -8.89 23.00 28.03
C PHE A 497 -7.65 22.33 27.43
N PRO A 498 -6.78 23.11 26.73
CA PRO A 498 -5.63 22.57 26.01
C PRO A 498 -4.63 21.88 26.95
N GLU A 499 -4.59 22.21 28.23
CA GLU A 499 -3.75 21.54 29.22
C GLU A 499 -4.18 20.10 29.47
N GLN A 500 -5.49 19.80 29.47
CA GLN A 500 -5.98 18.41 29.58
C GLN A 500 -5.65 17.62 28.31
N ARG A 501 -5.82 18.25 27.14
CA ARG A 501 -5.42 17.65 25.85
C ARG A 501 -3.92 17.32 25.83
N SER A 502 -3.08 18.23 26.30
CA SER A 502 -1.62 18.02 26.38
C SER A 502 -1.22 16.87 27.31
N VAL A 503 -1.95 16.65 28.41
CA VAL A 503 -1.72 15.49 29.29
C VAL A 503 -2.07 14.18 28.59
N LEU A 504 -3.17 14.12 27.83
CA LEU A 504 -3.51 12.92 27.05
C LEU A 504 -2.45 12.62 25.99
N LEU A 505 -1.99 13.66 25.28
CA LEU A 505 -0.91 13.54 24.29
C LEU A 505 0.40 13.09 24.94
N SER A 506 0.73 13.56 26.14
CA SER A 506 1.97 13.17 26.82
C SER A 506 2.00 11.69 27.20
N PHE A 507 0.86 11.08 27.56
CA PHE A 507 0.78 9.62 27.75
C PHE A 507 1.10 8.86 26.47
N MET A 508 0.56 9.31 25.33
CA MET A 508 0.78 8.69 24.03
C MET A 508 2.21 8.89 23.52
N THR A 509 2.78 10.08 23.70
CA THR A 509 4.17 10.37 23.38
C THR A 509 5.12 9.52 24.21
N LYS A 510 4.86 9.40 25.53
CA LYS A 510 5.67 8.55 26.40
C LYS A 510 5.64 7.08 25.98
N ALA A 511 4.47 6.55 25.66
CA ALA A 511 4.34 5.19 25.14
C ALA A 511 5.14 5.01 23.84
N ARG A 512 5.09 5.98 22.92
CA ARG A 512 5.88 5.96 21.67
C ARG A 512 7.39 6.02 21.93
N THR A 513 7.86 6.90 22.82
CA THR A 513 9.30 7.07 23.11
C THR A 513 9.89 5.88 23.84
N ASP A 514 9.15 5.35 24.80
CA ASP A 514 9.58 4.20 25.59
C ASP A 514 9.40 2.90 24.80
N GLY A 515 8.80 2.96 23.61
CA GLY A 515 8.48 1.80 22.79
C GLY A 515 7.46 0.87 23.45
N THR A 516 6.60 1.38 24.34
CA THR A 516 5.66 0.60 25.18
C THR A 516 4.19 0.74 24.77
N VAL A 517 3.35 -0.15 25.29
CA VAL A 517 1.89 0.02 25.28
C VAL A 517 1.42 1.04 26.34
N LEU A 518 0.24 1.62 26.11
CA LEU A 518 -0.39 2.61 26.97
C LEU A 518 -0.85 2.00 28.30
N ARG A 519 -0.61 2.76 29.38
CA ARG A 519 -1.23 2.51 30.69
C ARG A 519 -2.66 3.04 30.68
N LEU A 520 -3.61 2.16 30.37
CA LEU A 520 -5.02 2.55 30.22
C LEU A 520 -5.63 3.13 31.48
N ASP A 521 -5.23 2.66 32.67
CA ASP A 521 -5.82 3.12 33.94
C ASP A 521 -5.56 4.60 34.18
N ASP A 522 -4.33 5.06 33.94
CA ASP A 522 -3.93 6.46 34.12
C ASP A 522 -4.70 7.38 33.16
N MET A 523 -4.78 6.97 31.89
CA MET A 523 -5.48 7.73 30.86
C MET A 523 -7.00 7.74 31.10
N THR A 524 -7.59 6.59 31.45
CA THR A 524 -9.01 6.45 31.78
C THR A 524 -9.38 7.31 32.98
N LEU A 525 -8.57 7.29 34.04
CA LEU A 525 -8.77 8.10 35.24
C LEU A 525 -8.69 9.59 34.91
N HIS A 526 -7.77 10.01 34.05
CA HIS A 526 -7.66 11.39 33.61
C HIS A 526 -8.90 11.84 32.82
N ILE A 527 -9.33 11.07 31.81
CA ILE A 527 -10.52 11.40 31.01
C ILE A 527 -11.77 11.42 31.90
N ARG A 528 -11.92 10.45 32.81
CA ARG A 528 -13.03 10.41 33.77
C ARG A 528 -13.07 11.65 34.67
N ARG A 529 -11.93 12.05 35.24
CA ARG A 529 -11.84 13.25 36.09
C ARG A 529 -12.20 14.52 35.32
N MET A 530 -11.68 14.66 34.11
CA MET A 530 -12.00 15.79 33.23
C MET A 530 -13.51 15.81 32.90
N TRP A 531 -14.06 14.67 32.48
CA TRP A 531 -15.47 14.54 32.11
C TRP A 531 -16.39 14.89 33.28
N SER A 532 -16.18 14.28 34.46
CA SER A 532 -17.01 14.54 35.64
C SER A 532 -16.93 15.98 36.15
N ARG A 533 -15.80 16.67 35.91
CA ARG A 533 -15.58 18.03 36.39
C ARG A 533 -16.19 19.10 35.48
N TYR A 534 -16.15 18.88 34.16
CA TYR A 534 -16.46 19.93 33.18
C TYR A 534 -17.68 19.63 32.30
N SER A 535 -18.07 18.36 32.13
CA SER A 535 -19.21 18.02 31.28
C SER A 535 -20.52 18.43 31.92
N LYS A 536 -21.37 19.09 31.13
CA LYS A 536 -22.77 19.41 31.50
C LYS A 536 -23.77 18.42 30.91
N VAL A 537 -23.30 17.50 30.05
CA VAL A 537 -24.15 16.53 29.35
C VAL A 537 -24.31 15.29 30.23
N ARG A 538 -25.56 14.93 30.52
CA ARG A 538 -25.86 13.67 31.20
C ARG A 538 -25.87 12.53 30.19
N VAL A 539 -25.29 11.40 30.57
CA VAL A 539 -25.50 10.12 29.86
C VAL A 539 -26.86 9.60 30.33
N GLY A 540 -27.80 9.42 29.40
CA GLY A 540 -29.10 8.83 29.72
C GLY A 540 -28.95 7.36 30.13
N CYS A 541 -29.96 6.79 30.79
CA CYS A 541 -30.06 5.34 30.92
C CYS A 541 -30.23 4.74 29.53
N TYR A 542 -29.42 3.74 29.19
CA TYR A 542 -29.60 2.98 27.96
C TYR A 542 -30.98 2.32 27.98
N GLU A 543 -31.75 2.52 26.91
CA GLU A 543 -32.93 1.68 26.71
C GLU A 543 -32.46 0.23 26.61
N GLN A 544 -33.07 -0.63 27.43
CA GLN A 544 -32.74 -2.04 27.42
C GLN A 544 -33.08 -2.58 26.03
N ALA A 545 -32.08 -3.11 25.33
CA ALA A 545 -32.29 -3.70 24.02
C ALA A 545 -33.39 -4.77 24.14
N PRO A 546 -34.36 -4.82 23.21
CA PRO A 546 -35.42 -5.82 23.25
C PRO A 546 -34.81 -7.22 23.24
N ASP A 547 -35.41 -8.14 24.00
CA ASP A 547 -35.00 -9.53 24.03
C ASP A 547 -35.11 -10.14 22.62
N LEU A 548 -34.07 -10.85 22.19
CA LEU A 548 -34.10 -11.60 20.94
C LEU A 548 -35.15 -12.72 21.03
N PHE A 549 -35.93 -12.90 19.96
CA PHE A 549 -36.79 -14.06 19.82
C PHE A 549 -35.99 -15.37 19.98
N PRO A 550 -36.59 -16.44 20.54
CA PRO A 550 -35.87 -17.70 20.80
C PRO A 550 -35.15 -18.27 19.57
N GLU A 551 -35.73 -18.15 18.38
CA GLU A 551 -35.14 -18.56 17.10
C GLU A 551 -33.91 -17.70 16.75
N SER A 552 -34.03 -16.38 16.84
CA SER A 552 -32.93 -15.44 16.60
C SER A 552 -31.79 -15.65 17.59
N ARG A 553 -32.11 -15.88 18.87
CA ARG A 553 -31.14 -16.20 19.90
C ARG A 553 -30.39 -17.50 19.59
N ARG A 554 -31.10 -18.56 19.17
CA ARG A 554 -30.49 -19.82 18.74
C ARG A 554 -29.56 -19.62 17.55
N LEU A 555 -29.98 -18.85 16.55
CA LEU A 555 -29.16 -18.52 15.38
C LEU A 555 -27.88 -17.78 15.79
N VAL A 556 -28.00 -16.69 16.55
CA VAL A 556 -26.84 -15.90 17.02
C VAL A 556 -25.89 -16.75 17.88
N SER A 557 -26.42 -17.60 18.77
CA SER A 557 -25.60 -18.54 19.53
C SER A 557 -24.88 -19.56 18.64
N SER A 558 -25.54 -20.10 17.61
CA SER A 558 -24.91 -21.00 16.63
C SER A 558 -23.79 -20.29 15.88
N MET A 559 -24.02 -19.06 15.41
CA MET A 559 -23.02 -18.26 14.70
C MET A 559 -21.82 -17.93 15.59
N ARG A 560 -22.06 -17.57 16.86
CA ARG A 560 -21.00 -17.34 17.84
C ARG A 560 -20.16 -18.60 18.07
N SER A 561 -20.80 -19.77 18.17
CA SER A 561 -20.10 -21.04 18.35
C SER A 561 -19.22 -21.39 17.16
N GLN A 562 -19.69 -21.15 15.93
CA GLN A 562 -18.88 -21.42 14.73
C GLN A 562 -17.72 -20.41 14.59
N TYR A 563 -17.97 -19.14 14.94
CA TYR A 563 -16.91 -18.12 14.99
C TYR A 563 -15.83 -18.48 16.02
N GLU A 564 -16.24 -18.96 17.20
CA GLU A 564 -15.33 -19.42 18.27
C GLU A 564 -14.42 -20.55 17.79
N GLU A 565 -14.99 -21.55 17.11
CA GLU A 565 -14.23 -22.67 16.55
C GLU A 565 -13.18 -22.21 15.55
N GLY A 566 -13.57 -21.36 14.59
CA GLY A 566 -12.65 -20.78 13.61
C GLY A 566 -11.56 -19.93 14.28
N ARG A 567 -11.93 -19.10 15.26
CA ARG A 567 -11.01 -18.24 16.00
C ARG A 567 -9.95 -19.04 16.74
N SER A 568 -10.37 -20.07 17.47
CA SER A 568 -9.46 -20.96 18.21
C SER A 568 -8.49 -21.67 17.27
N TRP A 569 -8.97 -22.11 16.11
CA TRP A 569 -8.14 -22.74 15.09
C TRP A 569 -7.08 -21.77 14.55
N PHE A 570 -7.46 -20.56 14.14
CA PHE A 570 -6.52 -19.55 13.64
C PHE A 570 -5.46 -19.18 14.68
N ARG A 571 -5.87 -18.94 15.93
CA ARG A 571 -4.91 -18.67 17.01
C ARG A 571 -3.89 -19.77 17.18
N SER A 572 -4.35 -21.02 17.31
CA SER A 572 -3.46 -22.16 17.51
C SER A 572 -2.46 -22.28 16.36
N LYS A 573 -2.92 -22.05 15.12
CA LYS A 573 -2.07 -22.13 13.94
C LYS A 573 -1.04 -21.00 13.88
N ILE A 574 -1.43 -19.77 14.19
CA ILE A 574 -0.54 -18.61 14.20
C ILE A 574 0.48 -18.72 15.34
N GLU A 575 0.07 -19.16 16.52
CA GLU A 575 0.98 -19.40 17.65
C GLU A 575 2.01 -20.48 17.30
N GLN A 576 1.62 -21.52 16.56
CA GLN A 576 2.55 -22.52 16.03
C GLN A 576 3.56 -21.89 15.05
N VAL A 577 3.08 -21.16 14.05
CA VAL A 577 3.93 -20.54 13.02
C VAL A 577 4.88 -19.49 13.62
N LEU A 578 4.42 -18.74 14.62
CA LEU A 578 5.23 -17.79 15.39
C LEU A 578 6.30 -18.50 16.23
N LYS A 579 5.97 -19.65 16.82
CA LYS A 579 6.95 -20.48 17.55
C LYS A 579 8.01 -21.05 16.61
N ASP A 580 7.61 -21.52 15.44
CA ASP A 580 8.55 -22.03 14.42
C ASP A 580 9.51 -20.93 13.96
N TYR A 581 9.00 -19.70 13.76
CA TYR A 581 9.83 -18.52 13.49
C TYR A 581 10.90 -18.29 14.57
N THR A 582 10.50 -18.23 15.86
CA THR A 582 11.46 -18.01 16.96
C THR A 582 12.48 -19.14 17.10
N THR A 583 12.10 -20.37 16.72
CA THR A 583 13.01 -21.51 16.74
C THR A 583 14.06 -21.41 15.63
N GLN A 584 13.68 -20.88 14.47
CA GLN A 584 14.59 -20.65 13.34
C GLN A 584 15.48 -19.43 13.56
N HIS A 585 15.00 -18.42 14.29
CA HIS A 585 15.70 -17.17 14.60
C HIS A 585 16.06 -17.13 16.08
N PHE A 586 16.94 -18.04 16.53
CA PHE A 586 17.26 -18.23 17.95
C PHE A 586 17.87 -17.02 18.66
N TRP A 587 18.31 -16.00 17.91
CA TRP A 587 18.81 -14.72 18.43
C TRP A 587 17.70 -13.70 18.70
N GLU A 588 16.48 -13.95 18.21
CA GLU A 588 15.33 -13.08 18.44
C GLU A 588 14.58 -13.45 19.73
N PRO A 589 13.90 -12.48 20.36
CA PRO A 589 13.12 -12.77 21.57
C PRO A 589 11.92 -13.68 21.29
N GLN A 590 11.36 -14.27 22.35
CA GLN A 590 10.12 -15.03 22.20
C GLN A 590 8.94 -14.08 22.07
N TYR A 591 8.07 -14.35 21.11
CA TYR A 591 6.89 -13.53 20.87
C TYR A 591 5.62 -14.20 21.36
N LYS A 592 4.73 -13.42 21.97
CA LYS A 592 3.39 -13.82 22.35
C LYS A 592 2.36 -13.13 21.46
N LEU A 593 1.48 -13.91 20.84
CA LEU A 593 0.40 -13.42 19.98
C LEU A 593 -0.57 -12.52 20.76
N ASP A 594 -0.79 -11.30 20.26
CA ASP A 594 -1.74 -10.33 20.80
C ASP A 594 -3.07 -10.33 20.04
N ILE A 595 -3.06 -9.78 18.82
CA ILE A 595 -4.25 -9.45 18.01
C ILE A 595 -3.97 -9.93 16.58
N ILE A 596 -4.96 -10.54 15.96
CA ILE A 596 -4.99 -10.89 14.55
C ILE A 596 -5.71 -9.75 13.83
N CYS A 597 -4.97 -8.97 13.06
CA CYS A 597 -5.45 -7.75 12.40
C CYS A 597 -6.24 -8.01 11.12
N GLY A 598 -6.13 -9.20 10.55
CA GLY A 598 -6.90 -9.61 9.38
C GLY A 598 -6.46 -10.98 8.88
N VAL A 599 -7.42 -11.74 8.34
CA VAL A 599 -7.21 -13.03 7.71
C VAL A 599 -7.79 -12.96 6.30
N GLU A 600 -6.97 -13.28 5.30
CA GLU A 600 -7.39 -13.41 3.91
C GLU A 600 -7.32 -14.89 3.49
N GLU A 601 -8.41 -15.40 2.91
CA GLU A 601 -8.46 -16.72 2.30
C GLU A 601 -8.12 -16.61 0.81
N ILE A 602 -7.13 -17.38 0.38
CA ILE A 602 -6.68 -17.44 -1.00
C ILE A 602 -7.07 -18.79 -1.59
N ASN A 603 -8.02 -18.74 -2.52
CA ASN A 603 -8.30 -19.84 -3.43
C ASN A 603 -7.21 -19.86 -4.51
N GLN A 604 -6.17 -20.67 -4.31
CA GLN A 604 -5.16 -20.88 -5.35
C GLN A 604 -5.82 -21.53 -6.56
N SER A 605 -5.94 -20.77 -7.66
CA SER A 605 -6.56 -21.17 -8.92
C SER A 605 -5.70 -22.16 -9.71
N CYS A 606 -5.35 -23.29 -9.10
CA CYS A 606 -4.65 -24.39 -9.76
C CYS A 606 -5.18 -25.75 -9.24
N PRO A 607 -5.88 -26.57 -10.04
CA PRO A 607 -6.22 -27.95 -9.66
C PRO A 607 -4.96 -28.85 -9.80
N PRO A 608 -4.73 -29.85 -8.92
CA PRO A 608 -5.73 -30.68 -8.25
C PRO A 608 -5.65 -30.69 -6.71
N SER A 609 -4.98 -29.73 -6.05
CA SER A 609 -4.75 -29.85 -4.60
C SER A 609 -5.88 -29.32 -3.71
N GLY A 610 -6.73 -28.39 -4.18
CA GLY A 610 -7.90 -27.90 -3.42
C GLY A 610 -7.57 -27.34 -2.02
N LYS A 611 -6.31 -26.97 -1.76
CA LYS A 611 -5.87 -26.55 -0.43
C LYS A 611 -6.09 -25.05 -0.24
N MET A 612 -6.92 -24.69 0.73
CA MET A 612 -7.10 -23.31 1.18
C MET A 612 -5.79 -22.79 1.80
N CYS A 613 -5.37 -21.61 1.36
CA CYS A 613 -4.20 -20.89 1.87
C CYS A 613 -4.66 -19.63 2.58
N TYR A 614 -4.10 -19.34 3.75
CA TYR A 614 -4.42 -18.14 4.51
C TYR A 614 -3.22 -17.21 4.56
N ARG A 615 -3.49 -15.92 4.40
CA ARG A 615 -2.56 -14.83 4.70
C ARG A 615 -3.07 -14.06 5.90
N VAL A 616 -2.20 -13.83 6.87
CA VAL A 616 -2.61 -13.27 8.15
C VAL A 616 -1.65 -12.18 8.58
N ASN A 617 -2.21 -11.02 8.91
CA ASN A 617 -1.49 -9.97 9.62
C ASN A 617 -1.87 -10.05 11.09
N PHE A 618 -0.88 -10.05 11.98
CA PHE A 618 -1.11 -10.10 13.42
C PHE A 618 -0.03 -9.35 14.18
N THR A 619 -0.32 -8.93 15.39
CA THR A 619 0.66 -8.31 16.28
C THR A 619 1.08 -9.29 17.37
N ALA A 620 2.35 -9.26 17.73
CA ALA A 620 2.89 -10.02 18.85
C ALA A 620 3.82 -9.16 19.69
N THR A 621 3.85 -9.42 21.00
CA THR A 621 4.71 -8.71 21.95
C THR A 621 5.81 -9.66 22.44
N SER A 622 7.04 -9.17 22.49
CA SER A 622 8.17 -9.93 23.05
C SER A 622 8.00 -10.16 24.55
N ASP A 623 8.44 -11.32 25.02
CA ASP A 623 8.60 -11.74 26.42
C ASP A 623 9.48 -10.79 27.27
N LEU A 624 10.47 -10.13 26.66
CA LEU A 624 11.34 -9.11 27.28
C LEU A 624 10.64 -7.74 27.42
N GLN A 625 9.44 -7.59 26.84
CA GLN A 625 8.51 -6.44 26.83
C GLN A 625 9.10 -5.02 26.82
N LEU A 626 9.04 -4.38 25.64
CA LEU A 626 8.47 -3.03 25.54
C LEU A 626 7.56 -2.96 24.29
N GLN A 627 8.01 -3.44 23.13
CA GLN A 627 7.40 -3.11 21.84
C GLN A 627 6.51 -4.23 21.24
N ARG A 628 5.34 -3.83 20.75
CA ARG A 628 4.46 -4.66 19.91
C ARG A 628 4.94 -4.64 18.45
N THR A 629 5.21 -5.80 17.90
CA THR A 629 5.68 -6.00 16.52
C THR A 629 4.54 -6.53 15.64
N LEU A 630 4.43 -5.99 14.42
CA LEU A 630 3.51 -6.51 13.41
C LEU A 630 4.20 -7.67 12.69
N PHE A 631 3.46 -8.74 12.43
CA PHE A 631 3.91 -9.93 11.73
C PHE A 631 2.96 -10.24 10.59
N PHE A 632 3.51 -10.92 9.59
CA PHE A 632 2.79 -11.57 8.52
C PHE A 632 3.05 -13.07 8.57
N ALA A 633 2.01 -13.87 8.28
CA ALA A 633 2.16 -15.29 8.06
C ALA A 633 1.35 -15.78 6.86
N GLU A 634 1.89 -16.76 6.13
CA GLU A 634 1.20 -17.53 5.09
C GLU A 634 1.24 -19.03 5.45
N PHE A 635 0.07 -19.68 5.53
CA PHE A 635 -0.03 -21.10 5.85
C PHE A 635 -1.23 -21.79 5.20
N LEU A 636 -1.17 -23.13 5.08
CA LEU A 636 -2.21 -23.95 4.45
C LEU A 636 -3.15 -24.56 5.50
N PHE A 637 -4.45 -24.65 5.17
CA PHE A 637 -5.46 -25.27 6.05
C PHE A 637 -5.14 -26.72 6.40
N SER A 638 -4.74 -27.53 5.42
CA SER A 638 -4.62 -28.99 5.58
C SER A 638 -3.20 -29.49 5.86
N GLY A 639 -2.22 -28.59 6.08
CA GLY A 639 -0.81 -28.92 5.98
C GLY A 639 -0.41 -29.35 4.55
N GLY A 640 0.81 -29.01 4.14
CA GLY A 640 1.28 -29.33 2.79
C GLY A 640 2.80 -29.28 2.69
N PRO A 641 3.36 -29.70 1.55
CA PRO A 641 4.81 -29.72 1.33
C PRO A 641 5.42 -28.32 1.17
N ARG A 642 4.62 -27.26 1.22
CA ARG A 642 5.07 -25.88 1.07
C ARG A 642 5.42 -25.31 2.46
N PRO A 643 6.59 -24.67 2.64
CA PRO A 643 6.96 -24.09 3.93
C PRO A 643 5.98 -22.97 4.29
N GLU A 644 5.51 -23.00 5.53
CA GLU A 644 4.75 -21.92 6.15
C GLU A 644 5.71 -20.76 6.40
N THR A 645 5.29 -19.54 6.10
CA THR A 645 6.14 -18.36 6.26
C THR A 645 5.64 -17.49 7.41
N CYS A 646 6.58 -16.87 8.10
CA CYS A 646 6.33 -15.94 9.19
C CYS A 646 7.46 -14.92 9.20
N CYS A 647 7.14 -13.64 9.22
CA CYS A 647 8.16 -12.60 9.31
C CYS A 647 7.59 -11.32 9.95
N PRO A 648 8.45 -10.55 10.64
CA PRO A 648 8.07 -9.23 11.14
C PRO A 648 7.91 -8.26 9.97
N LEU A 649 6.92 -7.37 10.07
CA LEU A 649 6.64 -6.31 9.12
C LEU A 649 6.81 -4.92 9.77
N PRO A 650 7.40 -3.95 9.05
CA PRO A 650 7.30 -2.56 9.46
C PRO A 650 5.84 -2.08 9.40
N TYR A 651 5.43 -1.29 10.40
CA TYR A 651 4.05 -0.76 10.50
C TYR A 651 3.66 0.14 9.32
N GLU A 652 4.63 0.65 8.57
CA GLU A 652 4.40 1.45 7.36
C GLU A 652 3.77 0.61 6.23
N TYR A 653 3.97 -0.71 6.22
CA TYR A 653 3.42 -1.64 5.23
C TYR A 653 2.02 -2.17 5.58
N ALA A 654 1.49 -1.86 6.76
CA ALA A 654 0.19 -2.37 7.23
C ALA A 654 -1.01 -1.95 6.36
N ALA A 655 -0.92 -0.82 5.64
CA ALA A 655 -1.97 -0.37 4.72
C ALA A 655 -1.97 -1.13 3.39
N VAL A 656 -0.78 -1.54 2.94
CA VAL A 656 -0.59 -2.28 1.69
C VAL A 656 -1.01 -3.73 1.93
N ALA A 657 -0.57 -4.33 3.05
CA ALA A 657 -0.84 -5.72 3.40
C ALA A 657 -2.32 -6.10 3.66
N THR A 658 -3.27 -5.16 3.65
CA THR A 658 -4.71 -5.46 3.86
C THR A 658 -5.59 -5.12 2.64
N LEU A 659 -5.09 -4.32 1.70
CA LEU A 659 -5.75 -4.00 0.41
C LEU A 659 -5.06 -4.64 -0.79
N ALA A 660 -3.78 -5.00 -0.64
CA ALA A 660 -2.98 -5.75 -1.58
C ALA A 660 -1.90 -6.49 -0.78
N CYS A 661 -2.23 -7.68 -0.25
CA CYS A 661 -1.23 -8.57 0.34
C CYS A 661 -0.06 -8.78 -0.65
N LEU A 662 1.00 -7.99 -0.48
CA LEU A 662 2.30 -8.23 -1.08
C LEU A 662 2.75 -9.62 -0.61
N PRO A 663 2.99 -10.57 -1.53
CA PRO A 663 3.54 -11.85 -1.14
C PRO A 663 5.04 -11.76 -1.10
N GLN A 664 5.63 -12.20 0.01
CA GLN A 664 6.84 -12.98 -0.12
C GLN A 664 6.48 -14.27 -0.86
N GLY A 665 6.71 -14.28 -2.17
CA GLY A 665 6.69 -15.49 -3.00
C GLY A 665 5.33 -16.18 -3.16
N LYS A 666 4.72 -15.91 -4.33
CA LYS A 666 3.64 -16.65 -5.03
C LYS A 666 2.19 -16.35 -4.67
N SER A 667 1.49 -15.86 -5.71
CA SER A 667 0.06 -15.99 -6.05
C SER A 667 -0.95 -15.25 -5.18
N CYS A 668 -1.65 -14.29 -5.78
CA CYS A 668 -3.08 -14.04 -5.61
C CYS A 668 -3.60 -13.04 -6.65
N ILE A 669 -4.85 -13.27 -7.02
CA ILE A 669 -5.61 -12.64 -8.10
C ILE A 669 -6.52 -11.57 -7.49
N GLN A 670 -6.70 -10.50 -8.25
CA GLN A 670 -7.54 -9.34 -7.98
C GLN A 670 -9.02 -9.72 -7.79
N MET A 671 -9.66 -9.19 -6.74
CA MET A 671 -11.12 -9.22 -6.63
C MET A 671 -11.73 -8.18 -7.59
N THR A 672 -12.58 -8.64 -8.52
CA THR A 672 -13.48 -7.79 -9.31
C THR A 672 -14.92 -7.93 -8.81
N PRO A 673 -15.78 -6.89 -8.91
CA PRO A 673 -17.10 -6.88 -8.25
C PRO A 673 -18.18 -7.74 -8.94
N ASN A 674 -17.89 -8.41 -10.05
CA ASN A 674 -18.89 -9.07 -10.87
C ASN A 674 -18.53 -10.54 -11.16
N THR A 675 -18.64 -11.39 -10.15
CA THR A 675 -19.01 -12.79 -10.37
C THR A 675 -19.87 -13.28 -9.21
N SER A 676 -21.16 -13.43 -9.48
CA SER A 676 -22.09 -14.20 -8.68
C SER A 676 -21.68 -15.67 -8.67
N ARG A 677 -20.71 -16.03 -7.83
CA ARG A 677 -20.50 -17.40 -7.36
C ARG A 677 -20.28 -17.32 -5.86
N THR A 678 -21.34 -17.70 -5.16
CA THR A 678 -21.39 -18.12 -3.76
C THR A 678 -20.02 -18.43 -3.15
N ILE A 679 -19.41 -17.41 -2.55
CA ILE A 679 -18.78 -17.57 -1.23
C ILE A 679 -19.90 -18.13 -0.36
N SER A 680 -19.77 -19.32 0.22
CA SER A 680 -20.71 -19.76 1.26
C SER A 680 -20.56 -18.80 2.43
N PRO A 681 -21.48 -17.84 2.61
CA PRO A 681 -21.50 -17.05 3.81
C PRO A 681 -21.96 -18.01 4.91
N MET A 682 -21.51 -17.84 6.14
CA MET A 682 -22.45 -18.09 7.23
C MET A 682 -23.65 -17.20 6.96
N THR A 683 -24.71 -17.79 6.42
CA THR A 683 -25.91 -17.11 5.93
C THR A 683 -26.50 -16.26 7.04
N VAL A 684 -26.23 -14.96 7.03
CA VAL A 684 -27.03 -13.96 7.74
C VAL A 684 -28.04 -13.43 6.71
N PRO A 685 -29.35 -13.63 6.91
CA PRO A 685 -30.35 -13.01 6.05
C PRO A 685 -30.27 -11.48 6.16
N ALA A 686 -30.13 -10.82 5.02
CA ALA A 686 -30.00 -9.37 4.88
C ALA A 686 -31.31 -8.57 5.11
N THR A 687 -32.15 -8.97 6.05
CA THR A 687 -33.49 -8.36 6.24
C THR A 687 -33.79 -7.75 7.61
N TRP A 688 -32.82 -7.64 8.52
CA TRP A 688 -33.11 -7.17 9.89
C TRP A 688 -32.03 -6.23 10.44
N MET A 689 -31.81 -5.07 9.83
CA MET A 689 -31.01 -3.98 10.43
C MET A 689 -31.57 -2.60 10.06
N THR A 690 -32.84 -2.38 10.39
CA THR A 690 -33.35 -1.04 10.71
C THR A 690 -34.03 -1.13 12.07
N CYS A 691 -33.26 -0.82 13.11
CA CYS A 691 -33.69 -0.25 14.39
C CYS A 691 -32.46 0.35 15.05
#